data_AF-A0A7X1E3D1-F1
#
_entry.id   AF-A0A7X1E3D1-F1
#
_cell.length_a   1.000
_cell.length_b   1.000
_cell.length_c   1.000
_cell.angle_alpha   90.00
_cell.angle_beta   90.00
_cell.angle_gamma   90.00
#
_symmetry.space_group_name_H-M   'P 1'
#
loop_
_entity.id
_entity.type
_entity.pdbx_description
1 polymer ?
#
loop_
_entity_poly.entity_id
_entity_poly.type
_entity_poly.pdbx_seq_one_letter_code
_entity_poly.pdbx_strand_id
1 'polypeptide(L)'
;MTTFRLKPITFIGILGALLCTASVAVWAGVESSLKKTEHEVADEYKKIEDKVNSKARDFSSRHEMFKSVEEEATAKQLKAAKGNPALQQQIADQAHIDLLTRKRFPSAMDCSVCHPYHFEGWSASAHSYAQISPIFNAMQGTFIDRSNGTNGDFCIRCHTPVGMALEEPLFTANENRSSVSREGVTCIVCHRVNGEFGRVSGRFPIEEGPIYDKMYGPLANKVIQEVIKRYDVSPAPGVNEGAEKIHAGTERIGVFQKPVFCGMCHDVNSQNGFRLETAYTQFLNSPAHEKGQSCQDCHMSKIPGQPLSGFHKGPVAEIGGQPTREQRLTDHSFHGPDYSIVHAGVFPHSVETTELAAFQDWFDFDYTAGWGSETFEADETGKSDFPEAWQSRSKRIKARQLIDSQIKRLKKFDAGRRQLLRRGYQFREFELLQNDDKGIAFEVTIQNGTDGHAIPTGFDAERVVFVQVTVTDQEGNIVFQSGDRDPNGDLRDGLSRYVHNGEVPFDSYLMSLQSDFLALNLRGGQRPEILTIDYSATALPFVRPNTMSSLLLGHPPDTRKIVNSLPPNGSLTGRYVVTKDQLTGKGPYLVNLRFISQMMPVHLVWEISGVGFDYGLSAKEVGDRLVKGALTLWEHNILLDSPSASIDLRPTEDDILSSKTTDETDNHWYRYINSLLKKN
;
A
#
# COMPACT_ATOMS: atom_id res chain seq x y z
N MET A 1 65.74 1.56 -39.82
CA MET A 1 66.28 0.19 -39.87
C MET A 1 65.38 -0.67 -38.99
N THR A 2 64.65 -1.69 -39.41
CA THR A 2 64.50 -2.38 -40.71
C THR A 2 63.20 -3.19 -40.58
N THR A 3 62.40 -3.18 -41.64
CA THR A 3 61.17 -3.94 -41.89
C THR A 3 61.36 -5.47 -41.81
N PHE A 4 60.30 -6.24 -41.51
CA PHE A 4 59.91 -7.38 -42.37
C PHE A 4 58.43 -7.79 -42.22
N ARG A 5 57.78 -7.88 -43.39
CA ARG A 5 56.44 -8.43 -43.66
C ARG A 5 56.47 -9.97 -43.66
N LEU A 6 55.33 -10.62 -43.44
CA LEU A 6 54.73 -11.63 -44.34
C LEU A 6 53.26 -11.95 -43.94
N LYS A 7 52.36 -11.90 -44.92
CA LYS A 7 51.02 -12.54 -44.93
C LYS A 7 51.14 -13.89 -45.71
N PRO A 8 50.05 -14.65 -45.98
CA PRO A 8 49.24 -15.48 -45.07
C PRO A 8 49.16 -16.96 -45.58
N ILE A 9 48.59 -17.88 -44.80
CA ILE A 9 48.04 -19.15 -45.33
C ILE A 9 46.59 -19.27 -44.87
N THR A 10 45.72 -19.35 -45.88
CA THR A 10 44.28 -19.65 -45.87
C THR A 10 44.05 -21.14 -45.68
N PHE A 11 43.14 -21.54 -44.78
CA PHE A 11 42.02 -22.49 -44.96
C PHE A 11 41.57 -23.07 -43.61
N ILE A 12 40.36 -22.72 -43.17
CA ILE A 12 39.24 -23.63 -42.84
C ILE A 12 38.04 -22.71 -42.61
N GLY A 13 37.18 -22.66 -43.62
CA GLY A 13 35.84 -22.10 -43.51
C GLY A 13 34.80 -23.22 -43.39
N ILE A 14 33.57 -22.79 -43.08
CA ILE A 14 32.28 -23.43 -43.41
C ILE A 14 31.49 -24.07 -42.25
N LEU A 15 31.87 -23.92 -40.97
CA LEU A 15 30.93 -24.25 -39.86
C LEU A 15 30.50 -23.08 -38.94
N GLY A 16 31.18 -21.93 -38.98
CA GLY A 16 30.88 -20.79 -38.09
C GLY A 16 29.84 -19.78 -38.61
N ALA A 17 29.47 -19.83 -39.89
CA ALA A 17 28.65 -18.77 -40.51
C ALA A 17 27.12 -18.99 -40.45
N LEU A 18 26.67 -20.21 -40.11
CA LEU A 18 25.23 -20.53 -40.02
C LEU A 18 24.65 -20.32 -38.62
N LEU A 19 25.47 -20.34 -37.57
CA LEU A 19 25.01 -20.16 -36.18
C LEU A 19 24.96 -18.69 -35.73
N CYS A 20 25.72 -17.80 -36.38
CA CYS A 20 25.70 -16.35 -36.10
C CYS A 20 24.57 -15.60 -36.81
N THR A 21 24.04 -16.11 -37.92
CA THR A 21 22.97 -15.44 -38.68
C THR A 21 21.58 -15.74 -38.12
N ALA A 22 21.36 -16.92 -37.54
CA ALA A 22 20.09 -17.29 -36.90
C ALA A 22 19.85 -16.55 -35.56
N SER A 23 20.91 -16.27 -34.79
CA SER A 23 20.84 -15.60 -33.48
C SER A 23 20.60 -14.09 -33.61
N VAL A 24 21.16 -13.45 -34.64
CA VAL A 24 20.94 -12.01 -34.93
C VAL A 24 19.53 -11.75 -35.50
N ALA A 25 18.99 -12.67 -36.32
CA ALA A 25 17.64 -12.53 -36.87
C ALA A 25 16.54 -12.71 -35.81
N VAL A 26 16.73 -13.62 -34.84
CA VAL A 26 15.81 -13.81 -33.71
C VAL A 26 15.87 -12.62 -32.74
N TRP A 27 17.05 -12.06 -32.47
CA TRP A 27 17.19 -10.86 -31.64
C TRP A 27 16.57 -9.61 -32.30
N ALA A 28 16.79 -9.40 -33.60
CA ALA A 28 16.17 -8.30 -34.33
C ALA A 28 14.64 -8.44 -34.44
N GLY A 29 14.14 -9.67 -34.55
CA GLY A 29 12.70 -9.99 -34.52
C GLY A 29 12.05 -9.65 -33.19
N VAL A 30 12.66 -10.06 -32.07
CA VAL A 30 12.19 -9.78 -30.70
C VAL A 30 12.29 -8.29 -30.37
N GLU A 31 13.38 -7.62 -30.74
CA GLU A 31 13.55 -6.17 -30.53
C GLU A 31 12.58 -5.34 -31.38
N SER A 32 12.26 -5.77 -32.60
CA SER A 32 11.23 -5.12 -33.43
C SER A 32 9.82 -5.37 -32.89
N SER A 33 9.53 -6.56 -32.34
CA SER A 33 8.22 -6.90 -31.78
C SER A 33 7.98 -6.16 -30.45
N LEU A 34 9.02 -6.01 -29.62
CA LEU A 34 9.02 -5.20 -28.39
C LEU A 34 8.88 -3.70 -28.70
N LYS A 35 9.62 -3.16 -29.67
CA LYS A 35 9.46 -1.76 -30.10
C LYS A 35 8.08 -1.50 -30.72
N LYS A 36 7.50 -2.50 -31.40
CA LYS A 36 6.16 -2.41 -32.00
C LYS A 36 5.06 -2.48 -30.94
N THR A 37 5.20 -3.30 -29.89
CA THR A 37 4.28 -3.30 -28.74
C THR A 37 4.45 -2.05 -27.87
N GLU A 38 5.67 -1.54 -27.68
CA GLU A 38 5.91 -0.27 -26.99
C GLU A 38 5.34 0.93 -27.77
N HIS A 39 5.45 0.97 -29.11
CA HIS A 39 4.81 2.00 -29.94
C HIS A 39 3.30 1.87 -29.95
N GLU A 40 2.74 0.66 -30.04
CA GLU A 40 1.28 0.46 -30.03
C GLU A 40 0.67 0.81 -28.67
N VAL A 41 1.34 0.46 -27.56
CA VAL A 41 0.97 0.87 -26.21
C VAL A 41 1.17 2.37 -26.00
N ALA A 42 2.28 2.95 -26.46
CA ALA A 42 2.51 4.40 -26.38
C ALA A 42 1.50 5.20 -27.22
N ASP A 43 1.09 4.71 -28.40
CA ASP A 43 0.06 5.32 -29.24
C ASP A 43 -1.34 5.16 -28.63
N GLU A 44 -1.62 4.07 -27.94
CA GLU A 44 -2.87 3.87 -27.20
C GLU A 44 -2.91 4.75 -25.94
N TYR A 45 -1.80 4.87 -25.21
CA TYR A 45 -1.62 5.82 -24.11
C TYR A 45 -1.76 7.26 -24.60
N LYS A 46 -1.15 7.61 -25.73
CA LYS A 46 -1.24 8.95 -26.32
C LYS A 46 -2.65 9.24 -26.83
N LYS A 47 -3.39 8.26 -27.37
CA LYS A 47 -4.82 8.42 -27.74
C LYS A 47 -5.73 8.57 -26.52
N ILE A 48 -5.41 7.91 -25.41
CA ILE A 48 -6.11 8.06 -24.12
C ILE A 48 -5.77 9.42 -23.50
N GLU A 49 -4.50 9.80 -23.50
CA GLU A 49 -3.97 11.08 -23.04
C GLU A 49 -4.54 12.24 -23.87
N ASP A 50 -4.61 12.12 -25.20
CA ASP A 50 -5.27 13.09 -26.08
C ASP A 50 -6.80 13.13 -25.88
N LYS A 51 -7.44 12.02 -25.50
CA LYS A 51 -8.87 11.98 -25.09
C LYS A 51 -9.11 12.59 -23.71
N VAL A 52 -8.16 12.45 -22.79
CA VAL A 52 -8.16 13.05 -21.45
C VAL A 52 -7.88 14.56 -21.56
N ASN A 53 -6.93 14.95 -22.41
CA ASN A 53 -6.50 16.32 -22.67
C ASN A 53 -7.50 17.12 -23.52
N SER A 54 -8.19 16.48 -24.47
CA SER A 54 -9.31 17.13 -25.20
C SER A 54 -10.52 17.37 -24.30
N LYS A 55 -10.71 16.55 -23.26
CA LYS A 55 -11.67 16.79 -22.17
C LYS A 55 -11.16 17.79 -21.12
N ALA A 56 -9.88 18.16 -21.14
CA ALA A 56 -9.27 19.12 -20.23
C ALA A 56 -9.46 20.59 -20.64
N ARG A 57 -10.19 20.85 -21.73
CA ARG A 57 -10.55 22.21 -22.17
C ARG A 57 -11.90 22.70 -21.63
N ASP A 58 -12.55 21.93 -20.76
CA ASP A 58 -13.85 22.22 -20.17
C ASP A 58 -13.78 22.08 -18.64
N PHE A 59 -12.84 22.79 -18.01
CA PHE A 59 -12.53 22.64 -16.57
C PHE A 59 -13.22 23.67 -15.66
N SER A 60 -13.57 24.86 -16.18
CA SER A 60 -14.41 25.83 -15.49
C SER A 60 -15.79 25.24 -15.15
N SER A 61 -16.35 24.43 -16.05
CA SER A 61 -17.66 23.78 -15.85
C SER A 61 -17.60 22.63 -14.83
N ARG A 62 -16.44 21.99 -14.62
CA ARG A 62 -16.28 20.89 -13.66
C ARG A 62 -16.24 21.34 -12.21
N HIS A 63 -15.64 22.50 -11.92
CA HIS A 63 -15.70 23.06 -10.56
C HIS A 63 -17.13 23.48 -10.18
N GLU A 64 -17.91 23.98 -11.14
CA GLU A 64 -19.35 24.22 -10.96
C GLU A 64 -20.14 22.91 -10.85
N MET A 65 -19.76 21.88 -11.62
CA MET A 65 -20.39 20.56 -11.57
C MET A 65 -20.16 19.84 -10.23
N PHE A 66 -18.94 19.89 -9.68
CA PHE A 66 -18.62 19.33 -8.36
C PHE A 66 -19.43 19.98 -7.23
N LYS A 67 -19.55 21.32 -7.25
CA LYS A 67 -20.47 22.04 -6.35
C LYS A 67 -21.91 21.59 -6.56
N SER A 68 -22.35 21.46 -7.82
CA SER A 68 -23.72 21.04 -8.12
C SER A 68 -24.05 19.62 -7.64
N VAL A 69 -23.09 18.68 -7.66
CA VAL A 69 -23.32 17.31 -7.18
C VAL A 69 -23.36 17.23 -5.66
N GLU A 70 -22.45 17.91 -4.96
CA GLU A 70 -22.52 17.96 -3.50
C GLU A 70 -23.76 18.70 -3.02
N GLU A 71 -24.16 19.78 -3.70
CA GLU A 71 -25.42 20.49 -3.47
C GLU A 71 -26.64 19.61 -3.78
N GLU A 72 -26.61 18.81 -4.85
CA GLU A 72 -27.68 17.88 -5.23
C GLU A 72 -27.75 16.66 -4.29
N ALA A 73 -26.61 16.13 -3.83
CA ALA A 73 -26.51 15.08 -2.82
C ALA A 73 -27.02 15.58 -1.46
N THR A 74 -26.61 16.77 -1.04
CA THR A 74 -27.12 17.44 0.16
C THR A 74 -28.62 17.69 0.04
N ALA A 75 -29.09 18.21 -1.10
CA ALA A 75 -30.51 18.43 -1.36
C ALA A 75 -31.31 17.12 -1.35
N LYS A 76 -30.75 16.03 -1.87
CA LYS A 76 -31.36 14.70 -1.85
C LYS A 76 -31.42 14.13 -0.43
N GLN A 77 -30.34 14.23 0.34
CA GLN A 77 -30.31 13.86 1.76
C GLN A 77 -31.35 14.67 2.55
N LEU A 78 -31.43 15.99 2.34
CA LEU A 78 -32.43 16.86 2.96
C LEU A 78 -33.86 16.46 2.59
N LYS A 79 -34.07 16.00 1.36
CA LYS A 79 -35.36 15.52 0.86
C LYS A 79 -35.72 14.13 1.40
N ALA A 80 -34.74 13.24 1.56
CA ALA A 80 -34.91 11.92 2.17
C ALA A 80 -35.17 12.03 3.69
N ALA A 81 -34.56 13.01 4.35
CA ALA A 81 -34.79 13.35 5.75
C ALA A 81 -36.11 14.11 6.00
N LYS A 82 -36.95 14.29 4.97
CA LYS A 82 -38.22 15.02 5.09
C LYS A 82 -39.15 14.34 6.09
N GLY A 83 -39.48 15.05 7.16
CA GLY A 83 -40.25 14.53 8.30
C GLY A 83 -39.41 14.22 9.55
N ASN A 84 -38.08 14.34 9.44
CA ASN A 84 -37.15 14.28 10.57
C ASN A 84 -36.31 15.59 10.63
N PRO A 85 -36.81 16.62 11.35
CA PRO A 85 -36.13 17.92 11.42
C PRO A 85 -34.71 17.87 11.97
N ALA A 86 -34.41 16.91 12.87
CA ALA A 86 -33.08 16.74 13.44
C ALA A 86 -32.07 16.23 12.40
N LEU A 87 -32.47 15.25 11.58
CA LEU A 87 -31.64 14.73 10.50
C LEU A 87 -31.46 15.77 9.38
N GLN A 88 -32.51 16.54 9.06
CA GLN A 88 -32.40 17.64 8.09
C GLN A 88 -31.41 18.73 8.55
N GLN A 89 -31.46 19.08 9.84
CA GLN A 89 -30.51 20.03 10.42
C GLN A 89 -29.07 19.49 10.34
N GLN A 90 -28.86 18.22 10.70
CA GLN A 90 -27.53 17.58 10.62
C GLN A 90 -26.94 17.61 9.20
N ILE A 91 -27.76 17.31 8.19
CA ILE A 91 -27.32 17.34 6.79
C ILE A 91 -26.95 18.77 6.33
N ALA A 92 -27.79 19.76 6.68
CA ALA A 92 -27.53 21.15 6.35
C ALA A 92 -26.28 21.71 7.07
N ASP A 93 -26.07 21.30 8.32
CA ASP A 93 -24.90 21.66 9.11
C ASP A 93 -23.63 21.04 8.51
N GLN A 94 -23.68 19.77 8.09
CA GLN A 94 -22.56 19.09 7.46
C GLN A 94 -22.12 19.77 6.15
N ALA A 95 -23.07 20.12 5.28
CA ALA A 95 -22.75 20.83 4.04
C ALA A 95 -22.16 22.24 4.28
N HIS A 96 -22.65 22.95 5.32
CA HIS A 96 -22.04 24.20 5.74
C HIS A 96 -20.64 23.99 6.30
N ILE A 97 -20.43 22.97 7.12
CA ILE A 97 -19.12 22.60 7.67
C ILE A 97 -18.15 22.25 6.56
N ASP A 98 -18.55 21.50 5.53
CA ASP A 98 -17.68 21.17 4.40
C ASP A 98 -17.26 22.41 3.61
N LEU A 99 -18.18 23.35 3.37
CA LEU A 99 -17.88 24.62 2.69
C LEU A 99 -16.96 25.52 3.52
N LEU A 100 -17.17 25.58 4.84
CA LEU A 100 -16.32 26.34 5.76
C LEU A 100 -14.94 25.69 5.93
N THR A 101 -14.91 24.36 5.99
CA THR A 101 -13.69 23.55 6.06
C THR A 101 -12.83 23.76 4.83
N ARG A 102 -13.41 23.71 3.61
CA ARG A 102 -12.65 23.91 2.36
C ARG A 102 -12.02 25.28 2.21
N LYS A 103 -12.54 26.30 2.90
CA LYS A 103 -11.91 27.63 2.97
C LYS A 103 -10.66 27.65 3.86
N ARG A 104 -10.59 26.76 4.85
CA ARG A 104 -9.45 26.61 5.78
C ARG A 104 -8.46 25.54 5.31
N PHE A 105 -8.95 24.48 4.67
CA PHE A 105 -8.19 23.32 4.24
C PHE A 105 -8.71 22.82 2.88
N PRO A 106 -8.01 23.11 1.76
CA PRO A 106 -8.47 22.69 0.45
C PRO A 106 -8.38 21.18 0.24
N SER A 107 -9.24 20.65 -0.62
CA SER A 107 -9.27 19.23 -0.97
C SER A 107 -8.13 18.88 -1.94
N ALA A 108 -7.64 17.64 -1.87
CA ALA A 108 -6.73 17.10 -2.89
C ALA A 108 -7.38 17.06 -4.28
N MET A 109 -8.70 16.94 -4.37
CA MET A 109 -9.44 16.99 -5.64
C MET A 109 -9.29 18.36 -6.31
N ASP A 110 -9.26 19.44 -5.54
CA ASP A 110 -8.99 20.77 -6.10
C ASP A 110 -7.56 20.86 -6.68
N CYS A 111 -6.62 20.13 -6.07
CA CYS A 111 -5.23 20.07 -6.55
C CYS A 111 -5.09 19.25 -7.84
N SER A 112 -5.97 18.28 -8.09
CA SER A 112 -5.91 17.39 -9.26
C SER A 112 -6.11 18.12 -10.58
N VAL A 113 -6.74 19.31 -10.55
CA VAL A 113 -6.98 20.15 -11.71
C VAL A 113 -5.66 20.55 -12.38
N CYS A 114 -4.67 20.97 -11.58
CA CYS A 114 -3.38 21.39 -12.09
C CYS A 114 -2.29 20.34 -11.90
N HIS A 115 -2.43 19.41 -10.95
CA HIS A 115 -1.41 18.43 -10.60
C HIS A 115 -1.88 16.97 -10.82
N PRO A 116 -2.34 16.59 -12.02
CA PRO A 116 -2.96 15.29 -12.26
C PRO A 116 -2.01 14.12 -12.00
N TYR A 117 -0.72 14.24 -12.35
CA TYR A 117 0.29 13.21 -12.11
C TYR A 117 0.46 12.87 -10.61
N HIS A 118 0.59 13.91 -9.77
CA HIS A 118 0.79 13.74 -8.33
C HIS A 118 -0.48 13.24 -7.64
N PHE A 119 -1.65 13.74 -8.06
CA PHE A 119 -2.93 13.24 -7.60
C PHE A 119 -3.13 11.77 -7.98
N GLU A 120 -2.74 11.36 -9.19
CA GLU A 120 -2.85 9.97 -9.63
C GLU A 120 -2.06 9.01 -8.72
N GLY A 121 -0.83 9.38 -8.35
CA GLY A 121 -0.04 8.61 -7.39
C GLY A 121 -0.68 8.61 -6.00
N TRP A 122 -0.97 9.81 -5.47
CA TRP A 122 -1.46 9.99 -4.11
C TRP A 122 -2.79 9.30 -3.85
N SER A 123 -3.77 9.40 -4.76
CA SER A 123 -5.16 9.07 -4.41
C SER A 123 -5.44 7.56 -4.26
N ALA A 124 -4.48 6.71 -4.64
CA ALA A 124 -4.47 5.27 -4.38
C ALA A 124 -3.42 4.84 -3.32
N SER A 125 -2.66 5.79 -2.77
CA SER A 125 -1.60 5.54 -1.78
C SER A 125 -2.13 5.20 -0.39
N ALA A 126 -1.26 4.61 0.45
CA ALA A 126 -1.57 4.39 1.86
C ALA A 126 -1.80 5.70 2.64
N HIS A 127 -1.19 6.81 2.21
CA HIS A 127 -1.42 8.14 2.77
C HIS A 127 -2.87 8.60 2.59
N SER A 128 -3.43 8.44 1.38
CA SER A 128 -4.82 8.82 1.11
C SER A 128 -5.83 7.80 1.66
N TYR A 129 -5.40 6.57 1.90
CA TYR A 129 -6.19 5.52 2.54
C TYR A 129 -6.23 5.63 4.08
N ALA A 130 -5.32 6.41 4.68
CA ALA A 130 -5.03 6.38 6.12
C ALA A 130 -6.25 6.52 7.03
N GLN A 131 -7.22 7.36 6.67
CA GLN A 131 -8.47 7.55 7.41
C GLN A 131 -9.62 6.66 6.91
N ILE A 132 -9.64 6.33 5.60
CA ILE A 132 -10.68 5.49 4.98
C ILE A 132 -10.56 4.02 5.39
N SER A 133 -9.39 3.58 5.88
CA SER A 133 -9.20 2.21 6.35
C SER A 133 -10.20 1.84 7.48
N PRO A 134 -11.06 0.82 7.29
CA PRO A 134 -12.01 0.40 8.31
C PRO A 134 -11.30 -0.26 9.49
N ILE A 135 -10.14 -0.91 9.25
CA ILE A 135 -9.33 -1.49 10.32
C ILE A 135 -8.74 -0.39 11.19
N PHE A 136 -8.20 0.68 10.58
CA PHE A 136 -7.71 1.82 11.33
C PHE A 136 -8.82 2.46 12.17
N ASN A 137 -9.98 2.75 11.58
CA ASN A 137 -11.04 3.44 12.29
C ASN A 137 -11.57 2.59 13.48
N ALA A 138 -11.75 1.28 13.28
CA ALA A 138 -12.13 0.35 14.33
C ALA A 138 -11.04 0.20 15.42
N MET A 139 -9.76 0.19 15.03
CA MET A 139 -8.66 0.16 15.99
C MET A 139 -8.64 1.44 16.83
N GLN A 140 -8.76 2.62 16.21
CA GLN A 140 -8.84 3.90 16.94
C GLN A 140 -10.04 3.91 17.90
N GLY A 141 -11.22 3.47 17.45
CA GLY A 141 -12.41 3.36 18.29
C GLY A 141 -12.19 2.42 19.48
N THR A 142 -11.57 1.27 19.24
CA THR A 142 -11.24 0.28 20.29
C THR A 142 -10.25 0.86 21.32
N PHE A 143 -9.22 1.60 20.86
CA PHE A 143 -8.29 2.25 21.77
C PHE A 143 -8.95 3.35 22.60
N ILE A 144 -9.85 4.14 22.02
CA ILE A 144 -10.61 5.17 22.74
C ILE A 144 -11.52 4.51 23.78
N ASP A 145 -12.29 3.50 23.40
CA ASP A 145 -13.21 2.78 24.28
C ASP A 145 -12.46 2.17 25.47
N ARG A 146 -11.42 1.38 25.20
CA ARG A 146 -10.65 0.68 26.24
C ARG A 146 -9.86 1.61 27.13
N SER A 147 -9.39 2.74 26.61
CA SER A 147 -8.65 3.73 27.41
C SER A 147 -9.54 4.77 28.10
N ASN A 148 -10.86 4.61 28.03
CA ASN A 148 -11.84 5.60 28.50
C ASN A 148 -11.52 7.03 27.99
N GLY A 149 -11.17 7.12 26.70
CA GLY A 149 -10.82 8.35 25.98
C GLY A 149 -9.40 8.88 26.22
N THR A 150 -8.61 8.31 27.13
CA THR A 150 -7.27 8.87 27.45
C THR A 150 -6.22 8.69 26.36
N ASN A 151 -6.44 7.80 25.39
CA ASN A 151 -5.65 7.75 24.17
C ASN A 151 -5.74 9.06 23.36
N GLY A 152 -6.88 9.76 23.45
CA GLY A 152 -7.10 11.08 22.85
C GLY A 152 -6.94 11.09 21.33
N ASP A 153 -6.27 12.12 20.82
CA ASP A 153 -6.02 12.39 19.40
C ASP A 153 -4.82 11.60 18.81
N PHE A 154 -4.24 10.68 19.57
CA PHE A 154 -2.95 10.07 19.26
C PHE A 154 -2.87 9.39 17.90
N CYS A 155 -3.93 8.73 17.46
CA CYS A 155 -3.97 8.06 16.15
C CYS A 155 -4.29 9.06 15.03
N ILE A 156 -5.25 9.95 15.26
CA ILE A 156 -5.75 10.87 14.22
C ILE A 156 -4.74 11.96 13.85
N ARG A 157 -3.78 12.29 14.72
CA ARG A 157 -2.68 13.23 14.40
C ARG A 157 -1.79 12.79 13.23
N CYS A 158 -1.77 11.49 12.90
CA CYS A 158 -1.05 10.96 11.73
C CYS A 158 -2.01 10.53 10.61
N HIS A 159 -3.18 9.99 10.95
CA HIS A 159 -4.08 9.38 9.97
C HIS A 159 -5.12 10.32 9.37
N THR A 160 -5.53 11.36 10.10
CA THR A 160 -6.37 12.46 9.58
C THR A 160 -5.96 13.80 10.21
N PRO A 161 -4.77 14.33 9.87
CA PRO A 161 -4.28 15.57 10.49
C PRO A 161 -5.20 16.77 10.29
N VAL A 162 -5.92 16.81 9.16
CA VAL A 162 -6.97 17.81 8.91
C VAL A 162 -8.16 17.62 9.85
N GLY A 163 -8.64 16.38 10.02
CA GLY A 163 -9.73 16.09 10.97
C GLY A 163 -9.36 16.45 12.41
N MET A 164 -8.10 16.23 12.80
CA MET A 164 -7.57 16.71 14.08
C MET A 164 -7.60 18.24 14.17
N ALA A 165 -7.12 18.95 13.14
CA ALA A 165 -7.09 20.43 13.12
C ALA A 165 -8.48 21.06 13.09
N LEU A 166 -9.48 20.34 12.58
CA LEU A 166 -10.89 20.71 12.62
C LEU A 166 -11.58 20.37 13.95
N GLU A 167 -10.88 19.71 14.87
CA GLU A 167 -11.44 19.21 16.13
C GLU A 167 -12.63 18.27 15.91
N GLU A 168 -12.60 17.47 14.83
CA GLU A 168 -13.61 16.43 14.59
C GLU A 168 -13.61 15.40 15.75
N PRO A 169 -14.73 14.70 15.97
CA PRO A 169 -14.79 13.63 16.96
C PRO A 169 -13.64 12.63 16.82
N LEU A 170 -13.02 12.28 17.95
CA LEU A 170 -11.88 11.37 18.02
C LEU A 170 -12.16 10.00 17.40
N PHE A 171 -13.43 9.57 17.47
CA PHE A 171 -13.97 8.40 16.79
C PHE A 171 -15.37 8.71 16.26
N THR A 172 -15.56 8.47 14.96
CA THR A 172 -16.84 8.57 14.26
C THR A 172 -16.72 7.78 12.95
N ALA A 173 -17.85 7.35 12.41
CA ALA A 173 -17.90 6.72 11.09
C ALA A 173 -17.38 7.69 10.02
N ASN A 174 -16.68 7.17 9.01
CA ASN A 174 -16.11 8.00 7.95
C ASN A 174 -17.15 8.82 7.18
N GLU A 175 -18.38 8.32 7.06
CA GLU A 175 -19.50 9.06 6.43
C GLU A 175 -19.87 10.37 7.14
N ASN A 176 -19.56 10.47 8.43
CA ASN A 176 -19.84 11.65 9.25
C ASN A 176 -18.65 12.62 9.31
N ARG A 177 -17.55 12.32 8.62
CA ARG A 177 -16.37 13.19 8.56
C ARG A 177 -16.47 14.14 7.39
N SER A 178 -15.86 15.31 7.52
CA SER A 178 -15.73 16.23 6.40
C SER A 178 -15.03 15.56 5.22
N SER A 179 -15.33 16.01 4.01
CA SER A 179 -14.73 15.45 2.79
C SER A 179 -13.20 15.48 2.82
N VAL A 180 -12.61 16.55 3.35
CA VAL A 180 -11.14 16.71 3.42
C VAL A 180 -10.53 15.82 4.50
N SER A 181 -11.18 15.60 5.63
CA SER A 181 -10.69 14.67 6.66
C SER A 181 -10.63 13.21 6.18
N ARG A 182 -11.56 12.81 5.30
CA ARG A 182 -11.57 11.48 4.67
C ARG A 182 -10.39 11.25 3.72
N GLU A 183 -9.76 12.31 3.23
CA GLU A 183 -8.56 12.20 2.39
C GLU A 183 -7.31 11.75 3.16
N GLY A 184 -7.41 11.59 4.48
CA GLY A 184 -6.32 11.12 5.34
C GLY A 184 -5.13 12.08 5.32
N VAL A 185 -3.95 11.58 4.91
CA VAL A 185 -2.76 12.41 4.68
C VAL A 185 -2.87 13.04 3.28
N THR A 186 -3.66 14.10 3.16
CA THR A 186 -3.90 14.85 1.91
C THR A 186 -2.72 15.73 1.49
N CYS A 187 -2.79 16.36 0.32
CA CYS A 187 -1.72 17.20 -0.25
C CYS A 187 -1.23 18.27 0.73
N ILE A 188 -2.15 18.97 1.39
CA ILE A 188 -1.82 20.06 2.31
C ILE A 188 -1.17 19.59 3.61
N VAL A 189 -1.35 18.32 4.02
CA VAL A 189 -0.67 17.78 5.20
C VAL A 189 0.85 17.83 5.03
N CYS A 190 1.34 17.75 3.79
CA CYS A 190 2.74 17.96 3.47
C CYS A 190 3.01 19.40 3.00
N HIS A 191 2.19 19.91 2.07
CA HIS A 191 2.47 21.16 1.35
C HIS A 191 2.03 22.44 2.07
N ARG A 192 1.43 22.34 3.27
CA ARG A 192 1.10 23.47 4.17
C ARG A 192 1.82 23.40 5.52
N VAL A 193 2.97 22.71 5.55
CA VAL A 193 3.85 22.65 6.72
C VAL A 193 5.01 23.62 6.52
N ASN A 194 5.04 24.69 7.30
CA ASN A 194 5.95 25.83 7.11
C ASN A 194 7.28 25.73 7.89
N GLY A 195 7.54 24.62 8.57
CA GLY A 195 8.64 24.51 9.53
C GLY A 195 9.25 23.11 9.65
N GLU A 196 10.39 23.04 10.34
CA GLU A 196 11.05 21.79 10.71
C GLU A 196 10.67 21.44 12.16
N PHE A 197 9.82 20.42 12.32
CA PHE A 197 9.31 20.01 13.62
C PHE A 197 10.09 18.85 14.24
N GLY A 198 10.81 18.06 13.44
CA GLY A 198 11.55 16.91 13.93
C GLY A 198 10.65 15.72 14.30
N ARG A 199 11.06 14.93 15.30
CA ARG A 199 10.34 13.74 15.76
C ARG A 199 9.23 14.12 16.73
N VAL A 200 8.07 14.50 16.18
CA VAL A 200 6.90 14.97 16.95
C VAL A 200 5.75 13.97 16.96
N SER A 201 5.93 12.82 16.32
CA SER A 201 4.92 11.77 16.17
C SER A 201 3.57 12.34 15.70
N GLY A 202 3.53 13.06 14.59
CA GLY A 202 2.32 13.60 13.98
C GLY A 202 1.80 14.91 14.58
N ARG A 203 2.37 15.39 15.69
CA ARG A 203 1.90 16.63 16.32
C ARG A 203 2.60 17.86 15.73
N PHE A 204 2.11 18.32 14.59
CA PHE A 204 2.58 19.53 13.91
C PHE A 204 1.40 20.34 13.35
N PRO A 205 1.54 21.67 13.22
CA PRO A 205 0.51 22.52 12.64
C PRO A 205 0.50 22.42 11.11
N ILE A 206 -0.71 22.53 10.54
CA ILE A 206 -0.95 22.74 9.11
C ILE A 206 -1.42 24.18 8.96
N GLU A 207 -0.80 24.95 8.06
CA GLU A 207 -1.25 26.31 7.78
C GLU A 207 -2.64 26.30 7.14
N GLU A 208 -3.58 26.98 7.80
CA GLU A 208 -4.92 27.19 7.28
C GLU A 208 -4.91 28.25 6.17
N GLY A 209 -5.77 28.04 5.18
CA GLY A 209 -6.04 29.01 4.13
C GLY A 209 -6.66 28.34 2.90
N PRO A 210 -7.22 29.13 1.99
CA PRO A 210 -7.74 28.61 0.73
C PRO A 210 -6.61 28.00 -0.13
N ILE A 211 -7.01 27.22 -1.14
CA ILE A 211 -6.08 26.69 -2.16
C ILE A 211 -5.22 27.77 -2.81
N TYR A 212 -5.68 29.02 -2.80
CA TYR A 212 -4.99 30.14 -3.41
C TYR A 212 -3.84 30.70 -2.59
N ASP A 213 -3.67 30.30 -1.34
CA ASP A 213 -2.55 30.74 -0.52
C ASP A 213 -1.27 29.98 -0.88
N LYS A 214 -0.11 30.43 -0.38
CA LYS A 214 1.21 29.85 -0.71
C LYS A 214 1.32 28.37 -0.34
N MET A 215 2.03 27.61 -1.16
CA MET A 215 2.36 26.20 -0.92
C MET A 215 3.86 26.02 -0.65
N TYR A 216 4.22 25.04 0.18
CA TYR A 216 5.60 24.71 0.52
C TYR A 216 6.09 23.47 -0.22
N GLY A 217 7.37 23.44 -0.59
CA GLY A 217 7.94 22.26 -1.24
C GLY A 217 9.41 22.42 -1.61
N PRO A 218 9.93 21.58 -2.52
CA PRO A 218 11.33 21.66 -2.95
C PRO A 218 11.58 22.77 -3.99
N LEU A 219 10.53 23.31 -4.62
CA LEU A 219 10.62 24.26 -5.73
C LEU A 219 10.43 25.71 -5.26
N ALA A 220 11.33 26.59 -5.72
CA ALA A 220 11.22 28.03 -5.47
C ALA A 220 10.18 28.71 -6.39
N ASN A 221 9.69 29.88 -5.99
CA ASN A 221 8.64 30.64 -6.67
C ASN A 221 8.92 31.04 -8.13
N LYS A 222 10.14 30.83 -8.64
CA LYS A 222 10.54 31.18 -10.01
C LYS A 222 9.62 30.56 -11.06
N VAL A 223 9.18 29.31 -10.87
CA VAL A 223 8.30 28.62 -11.82
C VAL A 223 6.94 29.32 -11.91
N ILE A 224 6.35 29.68 -10.77
CA ILE A 224 5.06 30.41 -10.74
C ILE A 224 5.20 31.78 -11.42
N GLN A 225 6.30 32.49 -11.19
CA GLN A 225 6.56 33.77 -11.86
C GLN A 225 6.72 33.62 -13.39
N GLU A 226 7.26 32.49 -13.87
CA GLU A 226 7.34 32.19 -15.30
C GLU A 226 5.95 31.90 -15.89
N VAL A 227 5.11 31.15 -15.18
CA VAL A 227 3.73 30.84 -15.59
C VAL A 227 2.90 32.12 -15.69
N ILE A 228 2.93 32.98 -14.66
CA ILE A 228 2.20 34.27 -14.64
C ILE A 228 2.58 35.16 -15.83
N LYS A 229 3.85 35.13 -16.25
CA LYS A 229 4.32 35.92 -17.41
C LYS A 229 3.94 35.33 -18.76
N ARG A 230 3.76 34.00 -18.82
CA ARG A 230 3.60 33.26 -20.08
C ARG A 230 2.14 32.97 -20.42
N TYR A 231 1.29 32.82 -19.40
CA TYR A 231 -0.09 32.38 -19.54
C TYR A 231 -1.04 33.39 -18.90
N ASP A 232 -2.30 33.39 -19.34
CA ASP A 232 -3.35 34.25 -18.77
C ASP A 232 -3.85 33.66 -17.43
N VAL A 233 -3.00 33.76 -16.42
CA VAL A 233 -3.21 33.20 -15.08
C VAL A 233 -2.92 34.28 -14.04
N SER A 234 -3.67 34.29 -12.94
CA SER A 234 -3.43 35.25 -11.86
C SER A 234 -3.46 34.58 -10.48
N PRO A 235 -2.50 34.87 -9.59
CA PRO A 235 -2.57 34.44 -8.21
C PRO A 235 -3.76 35.12 -7.50
N ALA A 236 -4.62 34.33 -6.88
CA ALA A 236 -5.67 34.89 -6.02
C ALA A 236 -5.07 35.50 -4.73
N PRO A 237 -5.77 36.45 -4.06
CA PRO A 237 -7.11 36.95 -4.37
C PRO A 237 -7.18 38.04 -5.48
N GLY A 238 -6.04 38.48 -6.05
CA GLY A 238 -5.97 39.51 -7.10
C GLY A 238 -6.21 38.99 -8.52
N VAL A 239 -7.28 38.24 -8.75
CA VAL A 239 -7.55 37.56 -10.02
C VAL A 239 -7.94 38.56 -11.11
N ASN A 240 -7.25 38.54 -12.25
CA ASN A 240 -7.69 39.27 -13.44
C ASN A 240 -8.96 38.62 -14.00
N GLU A 241 -9.93 39.41 -14.42
CA GLU A 241 -11.17 38.89 -15.01
C GLU A 241 -10.85 38.02 -16.24
N GLY A 242 -11.29 36.75 -16.22
CA GLY A 242 -11.01 35.77 -17.28
C GLY A 242 -9.75 34.90 -17.09
N ALA A 243 -8.87 35.23 -16.14
CA ALA A 243 -7.63 34.48 -15.90
C ALA A 243 -7.85 33.23 -15.02
N GLU A 244 -7.11 32.15 -15.32
CA GLU A 244 -7.12 30.92 -14.51
C GLU A 244 -6.52 31.22 -13.12
N LYS A 245 -7.16 30.72 -12.06
CA LYS A 245 -6.75 31.00 -10.67
C LYS A 245 -5.67 30.02 -10.25
N ILE A 246 -4.56 30.56 -9.75
CA ILE A 246 -3.46 29.76 -9.19
C ILE A 246 -3.17 30.16 -7.75
N HIS A 247 -2.44 29.31 -7.03
CA HIS A 247 -1.94 29.64 -5.70
C HIS A 247 -0.92 30.79 -5.75
N ALA A 248 -0.86 31.59 -4.68
CA ALA A 248 -0.11 32.84 -4.60
C ALA A 248 1.41 32.68 -4.79
N GLY A 249 1.93 31.48 -4.54
CA GLY A 249 3.30 31.13 -4.87
C GLY A 249 3.76 29.82 -4.25
N THR A 250 5.02 29.46 -4.52
CA THR A 250 5.70 28.38 -3.82
C THR A 250 6.87 28.89 -2.99
N GLU A 251 7.01 28.36 -1.78
CA GLU A 251 8.14 28.64 -0.91
C GLU A 251 8.98 27.37 -0.68
N ARG A 252 10.29 27.52 -0.87
CA ARG A 252 11.22 26.41 -0.69
C ARG A 252 11.56 26.24 0.78
N ILE A 253 11.25 25.08 1.35
CA ILE A 253 11.67 24.72 2.70
C ILE A 253 12.72 23.61 2.63
N GLY A 254 13.88 23.85 3.25
CA GLY A 254 15.02 22.94 3.19
C GLY A 254 14.76 21.55 3.79
N VAL A 255 13.81 21.43 4.73
CA VAL A 255 13.47 20.15 5.36
C VAL A 255 12.73 19.19 4.43
N PHE A 256 12.01 19.69 3.40
CA PHE A 256 11.16 18.87 2.53
C PHE A 256 11.93 17.78 1.77
N GLN A 257 13.22 17.99 1.55
CA GLN A 257 14.12 17.06 0.85
C GLN A 257 14.92 16.18 1.83
N LYS A 258 14.67 16.28 3.13
CA LYS A 258 15.39 15.53 4.18
C LYS A 258 14.50 14.41 4.73
N PRO A 259 15.10 13.30 5.19
CA PRO A 259 14.39 12.21 5.87
C PRO A 259 13.60 12.62 7.11
N VAL A 260 14.06 13.65 7.83
CA VAL A 260 13.40 14.13 9.06
C VAL A 260 11.98 14.65 8.82
N PHE A 261 11.66 15.07 7.59
CA PHE A 261 10.28 15.45 7.22
C PHE A 261 9.31 14.26 7.36
N CYS A 262 9.71 13.10 6.85
CA CYS A 262 8.94 11.86 7.02
C CYS A 262 8.96 11.39 8.48
N GLY A 263 10.06 11.65 9.21
CA GLY A 263 10.21 11.35 10.64
C GLY A 263 9.23 12.08 11.56
N MET A 264 8.51 13.09 11.07
CA MET A 264 7.40 13.69 11.81
C MET A 264 6.31 12.67 12.09
N CYS A 265 5.98 11.78 11.14
CA CYS A 265 4.97 10.72 11.31
C CYS A 265 5.57 9.33 11.47
N HIS A 266 6.75 9.04 10.91
CA HIS A 266 7.35 7.70 10.87
C HIS A 266 8.42 7.44 11.97
N ASP A 267 8.30 8.11 13.12
CA ASP A 267 8.95 7.77 14.39
C ASP A 267 7.94 8.03 15.52
N VAL A 268 7.24 6.97 15.94
CA VAL A 268 6.02 7.07 16.74
C VAL A 268 6.27 6.56 18.15
N ASN A 269 6.18 7.48 19.10
CA ASN A 269 6.09 7.15 20.52
C ASN A 269 4.65 7.35 20.98
N SER A 270 4.11 6.35 21.68
CA SER A 270 2.87 6.48 22.44
C SER A 270 3.02 7.42 23.63
N GLN A 271 1.91 7.75 24.27
CA GLN A 271 1.78 8.69 25.38
C GLN A 271 2.54 8.23 26.63
N ASN A 272 2.70 6.91 26.81
CA ASN A 272 3.51 6.35 27.91
C ASN A 272 5.00 6.23 27.56
N GLY A 273 5.41 6.66 26.36
CA GLY A 273 6.78 6.60 25.87
C GLY A 273 7.17 5.27 25.21
N PHE A 274 6.23 4.32 25.03
CA PHE A 274 6.48 3.10 24.27
C PHE A 274 6.69 3.43 22.78
N ARG A 275 7.78 2.91 22.21
CA ARG A 275 8.16 3.11 20.81
C ARG A 275 7.38 2.16 19.91
N LEU A 276 6.29 2.65 19.35
CA LEU A 276 5.42 1.86 18.47
C LEU A 276 6.08 1.64 17.11
N GLU A 277 6.52 2.73 16.47
CA GLU A 277 7.16 2.71 15.16
C GLU A 277 8.50 3.44 15.19
N THR A 278 9.51 2.87 14.53
CA THR A 278 10.87 3.42 14.57
C THR A 278 11.52 3.52 13.20
N ALA A 279 10.75 3.61 12.11
CA ALA A 279 11.27 3.57 10.74
C ALA A 279 12.33 4.66 10.48
N TYR A 280 12.07 5.90 10.89
CA TYR A 280 13.04 6.98 10.75
C TYR A 280 14.31 6.74 11.58
N THR A 281 14.18 6.28 12.84
CA THR A 281 15.35 5.94 13.67
C THR A 281 16.14 4.76 13.06
N GLN A 282 15.47 3.74 12.53
CA GLN A 282 16.13 2.63 11.83
C GLN A 282 16.90 3.14 10.59
N PHE A 283 16.30 4.06 9.83
CA PHE A 283 16.95 4.69 8.70
C PHE A 283 18.20 5.48 9.09
N LEU A 284 18.15 6.27 10.16
CA LEU A 284 19.33 7.01 10.63
C LEU A 284 20.51 6.11 11.00
N ASN A 285 20.27 4.82 11.29
CA ASN A 285 21.30 3.85 11.63
C ASN A 285 21.61 2.88 10.47
N SER A 286 21.24 3.25 9.23
CA SER A 286 21.37 2.38 8.06
C SER A 286 22.50 2.81 7.10
N PRO A 287 23.02 1.87 6.28
CA PRO A 287 24.01 2.23 5.26
C PRO A 287 23.50 3.23 4.23
N ALA A 288 22.18 3.26 3.94
CA ALA A 288 21.59 4.27 3.05
C ALA A 288 21.77 5.69 3.59
N HIS A 289 21.60 5.88 4.91
CA HIS A 289 21.82 7.18 5.55
C HIS A 289 23.30 7.59 5.50
N GLU A 290 24.22 6.67 5.75
CA GLU A 290 25.66 6.93 5.64
C GLU A 290 26.07 7.38 4.21
N LYS A 291 25.37 6.86 3.19
CA LYS A 291 25.54 7.27 1.78
C LYS A 291 24.88 8.59 1.43
N GLY A 292 24.23 9.27 2.38
CA GLY A 292 23.53 10.54 2.16
C GLY A 292 22.22 10.42 1.38
N GLN A 293 21.64 9.23 1.31
CA GLN A 293 20.33 9.03 0.68
C GLN A 293 19.20 9.59 1.56
N SER A 294 18.00 9.67 0.99
CA SER A 294 16.79 10.07 1.68
C SER A 294 15.64 9.08 1.48
N CYS A 295 14.61 9.14 2.33
CA CYS A 295 13.40 8.33 2.18
C CYS A 295 12.78 8.52 0.77
N GLN A 296 12.81 9.76 0.28
CA GLN A 296 12.29 10.17 -1.02
C GLN A 296 13.04 9.54 -2.20
N ASP A 297 14.32 9.17 -2.03
CA ASP A 297 15.09 8.51 -3.08
C ASP A 297 14.61 7.07 -3.33
N CYS A 298 14.01 6.42 -2.35
CA CYS A 298 13.42 5.07 -2.51
C CYS A 298 11.90 5.09 -2.69
N HIS A 299 11.18 5.91 -1.92
CA HIS A 299 9.71 5.87 -1.88
C HIS A 299 9.02 6.84 -2.85
N MET A 300 9.77 7.76 -3.47
CA MET A 300 9.25 8.74 -4.43
C MET A 300 10.04 8.78 -5.75
N SER A 301 10.84 7.75 -6.01
CA SER A 301 11.66 7.63 -7.22
C SER A 301 10.90 6.98 -8.37
N LYS A 302 11.57 6.89 -9.53
CA LYS A 302 10.99 6.31 -10.74
C LYS A 302 10.65 4.82 -10.58
N ILE A 303 11.49 4.08 -9.86
CA ILE A 303 11.30 2.65 -9.61
C ILE A 303 11.23 2.45 -8.09
N PRO A 304 10.08 1.97 -7.56
CA PRO A 304 9.87 1.85 -6.12
C PRO A 304 10.97 1.04 -5.45
N GLY A 305 11.55 1.59 -4.37
CA GLY A 305 12.59 0.94 -3.57
C GLY A 305 13.99 0.95 -4.18
N GLN A 306 14.21 1.64 -5.31
CA GLN A 306 15.52 1.74 -5.95
C GLN A 306 16.07 3.17 -5.89
N PRO A 307 17.02 3.47 -4.97
CA PRO A 307 17.51 4.84 -4.72
C PRO A 307 18.18 5.52 -5.93
N LEU A 308 18.75 4.72 -6.83
CA LEU A 308 19.49 5.20 -8.00
C LEU A 308 18.68 5.15 -9.31
N SER A 309 17.40 4.82 -9.26
CA SER A 309 16.53 4.82 -10.44
C SER A 309 16.26 6.24 -10.98
N GLY A 310 16.61 7.26 -10.20
CA GLY A 310 16.37 8.66 -10.50
C GLY A 310 14.88 9.01 -10.38
N PHE A 311 14.50 10.07 -11.08
CA PHE A 311 13.14 10.62 -11.04
C PHE A 311 12.64 10.82 -12.44
N HIS A 312 11.31 10.76 -12.61
CA HIS A 312 10.69 11.21 -13.83
C HIS A 312 11.01 12.69 -14.08
N LYS A 313 10.95 13.09 -15.35
CA LYS A 313 11.04 14.50 -15.75
C LYS A 313 9.79 14.86 -16.53
N GLY A 314 9.22 16.02 -16.24
CA GLY A 314 8.00 16.49 -16.88
C GLY A 314 7.45 17.74 -16.21
N PRO A 315 6.32 18.27 -16.71
CA PRO A 315 5.63 19.40 -16.10
C PRO A 315 5.09 19.00 -14.72
N VAL A 316 5.38 19.81 -13.69
CA VAL A 316 4.84 19.60 -12.34
C VAL A 316 3.36 19.92 -12.28
N ALA A 317 2.94 20.87 -13.11
CA ALA A 317 1.56 21.28 -13.26
C ALA A 317 1.17 21.53 -14.72
N GLU A 318 -0.11 21.40 -15.01
CA GLU A 318 -0.77 21.86 -16.24
C GLU A 318 -1.86 22.87 -15.87
N ILE A 319 -1.79 24.08 -16.43
CA ILE A 319 -2.68 25.19 -16.06
C ILE A 319 -3.40 25.65 -17.32
N GLY A 320 -4.73 25.54 -17.36
CA GLY A 320 -5.51 25.83 -18.58
C GLY A 320 -5.08 25.00 -19.80
N GLY A 321 -4.64 23.76 -19.58
CA GLY A 321 -4.10 22.87 -20.62
C GLY A 321 -2.69 23.26 -21.10
N GLN A 322 -2.00 24.17 -20.41
CA GLN A 322 -0.64 24.58 -20.71
C GLN A 322 0.35 23.99 -19.68
N PRO A 323 1.34 23.19 -20.12
CA PRO A 323 2.29 22.59 -19.21
C PRO A 323 3.27 23.63 -18.66
N THR A 324 3.58 23.51 -17.37
CA THR A 324 4.75 24.16 -16.77
C THR A 324 6.04 23.65 -17.39
N ARG A 325 7.16 24.35 -17.17
CA ARG A 325 8.46 23.83 -17.65
C ARG A 325 8.79 22.49 -17.02
N GLU A 326 9.51 21.64 -17.77
CA GLU A 326 9.94 20.35 -17.26
C GLU A 326 10.88 20.48 -16.05
N GLN A 327 10.62 19.63 -15.05
CA GLN A 327 11.34 19.56 -13.78
C GLN A 327 11.43 18.09 -13.32
N ARG A 328 12.14 17.86 -12.22
CA ARG A 328 12.06 16.59 -11.48
C ARG A 328 10.61 16.35 -11.02
N LEU A 329 10.05 15.20 -11.39
CA LEU A 329 8.77 14.68 -10.95
C LEU A 329 8.99 13.53 -9.97
N THR A 330 8.43 13.67 -8.78
CA THR A 330 8.49 12.65 -7.72
C THR A 330 7.21 11.85 -7.69
N ASP A 331 7.33 10.53 -7.61
CA ASP A 331 6.17 9.64 -7.47
C ASP A 331 5.52 9.86 -6.09
N HIS A 332 4.20 10.06 -6.08
CA HIS A 332 3.39 10.24 -4.88
C HIS A 332 2.55 8.99 -4.55
N SER A 333 2.90 7.84 -5.12
CA SER A 333 2.28 6.57 -4.80
C SER A 333 2.70 6.08 -3.41
N PHE A 334 3.87 6.48 -2.91
CA PHE A 334 4.38 6.14 -1.57
C PHE A 334 4.17 4.66 -1.24
N HIS A 335 4.59 3.77 -2.15
CA HIS A 335 4.32 2.35 -2.01
C HIS A 335 4.78 1.84 -0.63
N GLY A 336 3.96 0.95 -0.09
CA GLY A 336 4.14 0.33 1.23
C GLY A 336 3.42 -1.03 1.26
N PRO A 337 3.26 -1.63 2.45
CA PRO A 337 2.68 -2.97 2.56
C PRO A 337 1.15 -3.00 2.44
N ASP A 338 0.48 -1.86 2.58
CA ASP A 338 -0.98 -1.77 2.70
C ASP A 338 -1.72 -1.82 1.36
N TYR A 339 -2.96 -2.29 1.39
CA TYR A 339 -3.88 -2.36 0.26
C TYR A 339 -5.31 -2.07 0.72
N SER A 340 -6.14 -1.60 -0.21
CA SER A 340 -7.54 -1.33 0.08
C SER A 340 -8.35 -2.62 0.25
N ILE A 341 -9.18 -2.65 1.29
CA ILE A 341 -10.24 -3.64 1.48
C ILE A 341 -11.65 -3.02 1.38
N VAL A 342 -11.76 -1.76 0.94
CA VAL A 342 -13.04 -1.06 0.79
C VAL A 342 -13.54 -1.12 -0.66
N HIS A 343 -14.80 -0.78 -0.85
CA HIS A 343 -15.46 -0.78 -2.15
C HIS A 343 -14.77 0.17 -3.15
N ALA A 344 -14.66 -0.23 -4.43
CA ALA A 344 -13.89 0.53 -5.44
C ALA A 344 -14.51 1.89 -5.83
N GLY A 345 -15.80 2.08 -5.54
CA GLY A 345 -16.47 3.40 -5.63
C GLY A 345 -16.10 4.35 -4.49
N VAL A 346 -15.59 3.83 -3.37
CA VAL A 346 -15.16 4.57 -2.17
C VAL A 346 -13.67 4.91 -2.26
N PHE A 347 -12.85 3.95 -2.70
CA PHE A 347 -11.40 4.13 -2.83
C PHE A 347 -10.86 3.41 -4.07
N PRO A 348 -9.90 3.97 -4.84
CA PRO A 348 -9.16 5.22 -4.65
C PRO A 348 -10.01 6.50 -4.60
N HIS A 349 -9.48 7.61 -4.09
CA HIS A 349 -10.19 8.90 -4.17
C HIS A 349 -10.34 9.34 -5.62
N SER A 350 -11.52 9.77 -6.05
CA SER A 350 -11.80 10.22 -7.42
C SER A 350 -12.79 11.38 -7.42
N VAL A 351 -12.52 12.33 -8.32
CA VAL A 351 -13.45 13.44 -8.59
C VAL A 351 -14.74 12.88 -9.17
N GLU A 352 -14.63 12.00 -10.15
CA GLU A 352 -15.75 11.44 -10.90
C GLU A 352 -16.66 10.54 -10.05
N THR A 353 -16.12 9.80 -9.08
CA THR A 353 -16.95 8.98 -8.17
C THR A 353 -17.75 9.87 -7.24
N THR A 354 -17.13 10.95 -6.73
CA THR A 354 -17.77 11.95 -5.87
C THR A 354 -18.83 12.74 -6.65
N GLU A 355 -18.60 13.01 -7.93
CA GLU A 355 -19.58 13.64 -8.84
C GLU A 355 -20.73 12.72 -9.25
N LEU A 356 -20.60 11.40 -9.13
CA LEU A 356 -21.66 10.49 -9.56
C LEU A 356 -22.68 10.19 -8.44
N ALA A 357 -22.20 10.00 -7.22
CA ALA A 357 -23.04 9.58 -6.10
C ALA A 357 -22.44 10.03 -4.77
N ALA A 358 -23.31 10.15 -3.77
CA ALA A 358 -22.87 10.43 -2.41
C ALA A 358 -22.00 9.28 -1.89
N PHE A 359 -21.13 9.59 -0.92
CA PHE A 359 -20.17 8.63 -0.39
C PHE A 359 -20.82 7.34 0.14
N GLN A 360 -21.89 7.46 0.91
CA GLN A 360 -22.62 6.33 1.47
C GLN A 360 -23.41 5.53 0.43
N ASP A 361 -23.83 6.16 -0.68
CA ASP A 361 -24.55 5.46 -1.75
C ASP A 361 -23.67 4.36 -2.38
N TRP A 362 -22.35 4.54 -2.37
CA TRP A 362 -21.40 3.56 -2.91
C TRP A 362 -21.34 2.25 -2.12
N PHE A 363 -21.81 2.21 -0.87
CA PHE A 363 -21.76 1.00 -0.05
C PHE A 363 -22.76 -0.05 -0.57
N ASP A 364 -23.86 0.42 -1.17
CA ASP A 364 -24.95 -0.44 -1.66
C ASP A 364 -24.80 -0.84 -3.15
N PHE A 365 -23.78 -0.34 -3.85
CA PHE A 365 -23.59 -0.69 -5.26
C PHE A 365 -22.95 -2.08 -5.41
N ASP A 366 -23.73 -3.09 -5.78
CA ASP A 366 -23.20 -4.45 -5.93
C ASP A 366 -22.63 -4.74 -7.33
N TYR A 367 -21.37 -4.32 -7.55
CA TYR A 367 -20.67 -4.66 -8.79
C TYR A 367 -20.32 -6.15 -8.91
N THR A 368 -20.36 -6.92 -7.81
CA THR A 368 -20.06 -8.36 -7.79
C THR A 368 -21.23 -9.19 -8.30
N ALA A 369 -22.46 -8.77 -8.02
CA ALA A 369 -23.68 -9.28 -8.66
C ALA A 369 -23.82 -8.86 -10.13
N GLY A 370 -22.89 -8.04 -10.64
CA GLY A 370 -22.85 -7.61 -12.03
C GLY A 370 -23.51 -6.27 -12.32
N TRP A 371 -23.94 -5.51 -11.30
CA TRP A 371 -24.68 -4.26 -11.53
C TRP A 371 -23.94 -3.32 -12.49
N GLY A 372 -24.70 -2.72 -13.42
CA GLY A 372 -24.19 -1.84 -14.46
C GLY A 372 -23.40 -2.52 -15.59
N SER A 373 -23.19 -3.84 -15.57
CA SER A 373 -22.58 -4.55 -16.70
C SER A 373 -23.58 -4.69 -17.85
N GLU A 374 -23.09 -4.83 -19.08
CA GLU A 374 -23.95 -5.06 -20.24
C GLU A 374 -24.81 -6.32 -20.06
N THR A 375 -24.22 -7.41 -19.56
CA THR A 375 -24.91 -8.69 -19.33
C THR A 375 -26.02 -8.58 -18.29
N PHE A 376 -25.74 -7.93 -17.16
CA PHE A 376 -26.71 -7.74 -16.08
C PHE A 376 -27.84 -6.79 -16.51
N GLU A 377 -27.49 -5.71 -17.19
CA GLU A 377 -28.48 -4.71 -17.60
C GLU A 377 -29.34 -5.17 -18.78
N ALA A 378 -28.88 -6.15 -19.59
CA ALA A 378 -29.66 -6.77 -20.67
C ALA A 378 -30.64 -7.83 -20.18
N ASP A 379 -30.37 -8.48 -19.04
CA ASP A 379 -31.25 -9.48 -18.43
C ASP A 379 -32.38 -8.79 -17.65
N GLU A 380 -33.63 -8.87 -18.10
CA GLU A 380 -34.78 -8.27 -17.39
C GLU A 380 -35.39 -9.20 -16.33
N THR A 381 -34.91 -10.45 -16.20
CA THR A 381 -35.41 -11.41 -15.22
C THR A 381 -34.76 -11.23 -13.85
N GLY A 382 -35.58 -11.19 -12.80
CA GLY A 382 -35.10 -11.21 -11.42
C GLY A 382 -34.37 -9.94 -10.93
N LYS A 383 -34.41 -8.83 -11.70
CA LYS A 383 -33.93 -7.53 -11.23
C LYS A 383 -34.78 -7.07 -10.04
N SER A 384 -34.15 -6.94 -8.87
CA SER A 384 -34.77 -6.50 -7.63
C SER A 384 -34.97 -4.99 -7.58
N ASP A 385 -35.71 -4.53 -6.57
CA ASP A 385 -35.80 -3.11 -6.22
C ASP A 385 -34.41 -2.58 -5.83
N PHE A 386 -33.75 -1.87 -6.76
CA PHE A 386 -32.48 -1.21 -6.49
C PHE A 386 -32.64 -0.13 -5.40
N PRO A 387 -31.62 0.11 -4.57
CA PRO A 387 -31.55 1.29 -3.71
C PRO A 387 -31.84 2.56 -4.49
N GLU A 388 -32.44 3.57 -3.84
CA GLU A 388 -32.88 4.81 -4.50
C GLU A 388 -31.77 5.46 -5.33
N ALA A 389 -30.52 5.43 -4.84
CA ALA A 389 -29.36 5.98 -5.53
C ALA A 389 -29.04 5.30 -6.88
N TRP A 390 -29.48 4.05 -7.07
CA TRP A 390 -29.10 3.17 -8.17
C TRP A 390 -30.28 2.70 -9.01
N GLN A 391 -31.48 3.27 -8.85
CA GLN A 391 -32.66 2.93 -9.67
C GLN A 391 -32.44 3.19 -11.17
N SER A 392 -31.67 4.23 -11.51
CA SER A 392 -31.38 4.58 -12.90
C SER A 392 -30.37 3.61 -13.53
N ARG A 393 -30.81 2.89 -14.57
CA ARG A 393 -29.95 2.02 -15.40
C ARG A 393 -28.73 2.76 -15.95
N SER A 394 -28.91 3.97 -16.48
CA SER A 394 -27.79 4.74 -17.03
C SER A 394 -26.77 5.12 -15.95
N LYS A 395 -27.25 5.45 -14.73
CA LYS A 395 -26.38 5.73 -13.58
C LYS A 395 -25.61 4.48 -13.14
N ARG A 396 -26.25 3.29 -13.10
CA ARG A 396 -25.56 2.03 -12.78
C ARG A 396 -24.46 1.70 -13.80
N ILE A 397 -24.73 1.87 -15.10
CA ILE A 397 -23.72 1.65 -16.15
C ILE A 397 -22.54 2.60 -15.97
N LYS A 398 -22.79 3.89 -15.70
CA LYS A 398 -21.71 4.86 -15.42
C LYS A 398 -20.94 4.50 -14.15
N ALA A 399 -21.62 4.08 -13.08
CA ALA A 399 -21.00 3.63 -11.84
C ALA A 399 -20.08 2.43 -12.06
N ARG A 400 -20.53 1.46 -12.86
CA ARG A 400 -19.73 0.29 -13.23
C ARG A 400 -18.45 0.67 -13.99
N GLN A 401 -18.55 1.58 -14.95
CA GLN A 401 -17.39 2.07 -15.70
C GLN A 401 -16.35 2.75 -14.79
N LEU A 402 -16.81 3.55 -13.82
CA LEU A 402 -15.92 4.16 -12.83
C LEU A 402 -15.26 3.09 -11.94
N ILE A 403 -16.04 2.13 -11.43
CA ILE A 403 -15.52 1.02 -10.61
C ILE A 403 -14.45 0.23 -11.37
N ASP A 404 -14.70 -0.12 -12.63
CA ASP A 404 -13.75 -0.88 -13.43
C ASP A 404 -12.44 -0.09 -13.64
N SER A 405 -12.53 1.24 -13.81
CA SER A 405 -11.36 2.13 -13.87
C SER A 405 -10.59 2.16 -12.55
N GLN A 406 -11.30 2.27 -11.42
CA GLN A 406 -10.72 2.30 -10.08
C GLN A 406 -10.05 0.98 -9.72
N ILE A 407 -10.65 -0.16 -10.10
CA ILE A 407 -10.04 -1.49 -9.96
C ILE A 407 -8.75 -1.57 -10.79
N LYS A 408 -8.75 -1.07 -12.03
CA LYS A 408 -7.53 -1.02 -12.86
C LYS A 408 -6.44 -0.19 -12.20
N ARG A 409 -6.80 0.93 -11.57
CA ARG A 409 -5.88 1.80 -10.85
C ARG A 409 -5.29 1.11 -9.61
N LEU A 410 -6.10 0.43 -8.81
CA LEU A 410 -5.62 -0.38 -7.69
C LEU A 410 -4.66 -1.49 -8.14
N LYS A 411 -4.92 -2.15 -9.28
CA LYS A 411 -4.00 -3.16 -9.84
C LYS A 411 -2.65 -2.55 -10.24
N LYS A 412 -2.65 -1.35 -10.84
CA LYS A 412 -1.41 -0.61 -11.14
C LYS A 412 -0.63 -0.29 -9.86
N PHE A 413 -1.33 0.15 -8.81
CA PHE A 413 -0.73 0.42 -7.51
C PHE A 413 -0.14 -0.85 -6.86
N ASP A 414 -0.86 -1.96 -6.93
CA ASP A 414 -0.43 -3.24 -6.37
C ASP A 414 0.84 -3.79 -7.07
N ALA A 415 1.01 -3.50 -8.37
CA ALA A 415 2.25 -3.83 -9.07
C ALA A 415 3.47 -3.10 -8.50
N GLY A 416 3.36 -1.79 -8.24
CA GLY A 416 4.44 -1.01 -7.60
C GLY A 416 4.70 -1.44 -6.15
N ARG A 417 3.63 -1.75 -5.40
CA ARG A 417 3.71 -2.37 -4.06
C ARG A 417 4.47 -3.69 -4.09
N ARG A 418 4.13 -4.60 -5.02
CA ARG A 418 4.81 -5.89 -5.19
C ARG A 418 6.30 -5.70 -5.48
N GLN A 419 6.65 -4.78 -6.38
CA GLN A 419 8.05 -4.48 -6.70
C GLN A 419 8.81 -4.00 -5.46
N LEU A 420 8.26 -3.06 -4.70
CA LEU A 420 8.87 -2.58 -3.46
C LEU A 420 9.07 -3.72 -2.45
N LEU A 421 8.04 -4.55 -2.22
CA LEU A 421 8.10 -5.64 -1.24
C LEU A 421 9.08 -6.73 -1.69
N ARG A 422 9.16 -7.06 -2.98
CA ARG A 422 10.15 -7.99 -3.54
C ARG A 422 11.59 -7.50 -3.37
N ARG A 423 11.82 -6.18 -3.44
CA ARG A 423 13.15 -5.62 -3.13
C ARG A 423 13.53 -5.83 -1.68
N GLY A 424 12.58 -5.60 -0.77
CA GLY A 424 12.76 -5.79 0.66
C GLY A 424 12.96 -7.25 1.04
N TYR A 425 11.94 -8.07 0.85
CA TYR A 425 11.90 -9.46 1.30
C TYR A 425 12.48 -10.35 0.21
N GLN A 426 13.64 -10.97 0.43
CA GLN A 426 14.28 -11.86 -0.56
C GLN A 426 14.56 -13.24 0.04
N PHE A 427 14.47 -14.29 -0.76
CA PHE A 427 15.20 -15.53 -0.46
C PHE A 427 16.67 -15.33 -0.78
N ARG A 428 17.53 -16.04 -0.04
CA ARG A 428 18.97 -16.04 -0.27
C ARG A 428 19.45 -17.43 -0.68
N GLU A 429 19.14 -18.44 0.13
CA GLU A 429 19.70 -19.77 -0.06
C GLU A 429 18.74 -20.85 0.46
N PHE A 430 18.73 -21.99 -0.23
CA PHE A 430 18.14 -23.23 0.25
C PHE A 430 19.25 -24.28 0.39
N GLU A 431 19.36 -24.88 1.57
CA GLU A 431 20.33 -25.94 1.85
C GLU A 431 19.60 -27.23 2.26
N LEU A 432 19.71 -28.27 1.43
CA LEU A 432 19.27 -29.61 1.78
C LEU A 432 20.37 -30.31 2.58
N LEU A 433 20.08 -30.56 3.86
CA LEU A 433 20.99 -31.17 4.81
C LEU A 433 20.88 -32.69 4.84
N GLN A 434 19.67 -33.22 4.62
CA GLN A 434 19.36 -34.64 4.64
C GLN A 434 18.17 -34.94 3.73
N ASN A 435 18.26 -36.04 2.98
CA ASN A 435 17.18 -36.64 2.23
C ASN A 435 17.43 -38.15 2.11
N ASP A 436 16.96 -38.92 3.09
CA ASP A 436 17.15 -40.37 3.17
C ASP A 436 15.94 -41.08 3.80
N ASP A 437 16.08 -42.38 4.11
CA ASP A 437 15.03 -43.21 4.70
C ASP A 437 14.71 -42.87 6.17
N LYS A 438 15.51 -41.99 6.80
CA LYS A 438 15.30 -41.52 8.17
C LYS A 438 14.59 -40.17 8.23
N GLY A 439 14.56 -39.42 7.14
CA GLY A 439 13.90 -38.12 7.11
C GLY A 439 14.44 -37.19 6.03
N ILE A 440 13.85 -36.00 6.01
CA ILE A 440 14.29 -34.87 5.21
C ILE A 440 14.62 -33.73 6.17
N ALA A 441 15.75 -33.05 5.98
CA ALA A 441 16.08 -31.83 6.71
C ALA A 441 16.65 -30.80 5.76
N PHE A 442 16.19 -29.56 5.86
CA PHE A 442 16.69 -28.46 5.04
C PHE A 442 16.61 -27.13 5.77
N GLU A 443 17.38 -26.17 5.28
CA GLU A 443 17.40 -24.79 5.75
C GLU A 443 17.00 -23.84 4.63
N VAL A 444 16.30 -22.77 5.01
CA VAL A 444 15.87 -21.70 4.10
C VAL A 444 16.33 -20.38 4.69
N THR A 445 17.17 -19.66 3.96
CA THR A 445 17.64 -18.34 4.36
C THR A 445 16.88 -17.25 3.63
N ILE A 446 16.32 -16.31 4.38
CA ILE A 446 15.74 -15.06 3.87
C ILE A 446 16.64 -13.87 4.21
N GLN A 447 16.52 -12.80 3.45
CA GLN A 447 17.34 -11.59 3.59
C GLN A 447 16.52 -10.31 3.37
N ASN A 448 16.91 -9.26 4.08
CA ASN A 448 16.56 -7.89 3.74
C ASN A 448 17.41 -7.41 2.57
N GLY A 449 16.82 -7.31 1.39
CA GLY A 449 17.48 -6.85 0.16
C GLY A 449 17.71 -5.33 0.10
N THR A 450 17.36 -4.58 1.15
CA THR A 450 17.54 -3.13 1.22
C THR A 450 18.56 -2.73 2.27
N ASP A 451 19.18 -1.56 2.06
CA ASP A 451 20.11 -0.92 2.99
C ASP A 451 19.48 0.28 3.72
N GLY A 452 18.16 0.45 3.64
CA GLY A 452 17.42 1.63 4.08
C GLY A 452 16.91 1.57 5.52
N HIS A 453 16.19 0.53 5.90
CA HIS A 453 15.61 0.32 7.24
C HIS A 453 15.37 -1.18 7.48
N ALA A 454 14.86 -1.56 8.65
CA ALA A 454 14.54 -2.96 8.94
C ALA A 454 13.29 -3.43 8.18
N ILE A 455 13.11 -4.73 7.96
CA ILE A 455 11.89 -5.27 7.35
C ILE A 455 11.28 -6.39 8.23
N PRO A 456 9.96 -6.38 8.48
CA PRO A 456 9.06 -5.23 8.32
C PRO A 456 9.48 -4.03 9.19
N THR A 457 9.07 -2.82 8.81
CA THR A 457 9.18 -1.59 9.63
C THR A 457 7.79 -0.99 9.87
N GLY A 458 7.73 0.15 10.55
CA GLY A 458 6.49 0.81 10.95
C GLY A 458 5.86 0.07 12.12
N PHE A 459 4.56 -0.24 12.01
CA PHE A 459 3.82 -1.01 13.00
C PHE A 459 4.08 -2.52 12.86
N ASP A 460 5.35 -2.89 13.02
CA ASP A 460 5.95 -4.22 12.80
C ASP A 460 5.32 -5.38 13.58
N ALA A 461 4.64 -5.12 14.69
CA ALA A 461 3.93 -6.14 15.45
C ALA A 461 2.64 -6.63 14.76
N GLU A 462 2.07 -5.81 13.88
CA GLU A 462 0.89 -6.18 13.08
C GLU A 462 1.28 -6.53 11.64
N ARG A 463 2.57 -6.53 11.26
CA ARG A 463 2.97 -6.87 9.90
C ARG A 463 3.22 -8.36 9.77
N VAL A 464 2.33 -9.03 9.06
CA VAL A 464 2.39 -10.49 8.85
C VAL A 464 3.22 -10.78 7.61
N VAL A 465 4.50 -11.11 7.81
CA VAL A 465 5.43 -11.48 6.74
C VAL A 465 6.13 -12.77 7.12
N PHE A 466 5.93 -13.83 6.33
CA PHE A 466 6.32 -15.19 6.72
C PHE A 466 6.68 -16.05 5.51
N VAL A 467 7.39 -17.14 5.77
CA VAL A 467 7.65 -18.18 4.78
C VAL A 467 6.72 -19.35 5.01
N GLN A 468 5.97 -19.71 3.98
CA GLN A 468 5.20 -20.92 3.92
C GLN A 468 6.03 -22.02 3.25
N VAL A 469 6.05 -23.19 3.88
CA VAL A 469 6.78 -24.37 3.42
C VAL A 469 5.80 -25.52 3.33
N THR A 470 5.68 -26.11 2.14
CA THR A 470 4.88 -27.33 1.93
C THR A 470 5.79 -28.39 1.30
N VAL A 471 5.81 -29.59 1.87
CA VAL A 471 6.51 -30.74 1.28
C VAL A 471 5.48 -31.76 0.82
N THR A 472 5.55 -32.15 -0.44
CA THR A 472 4.65 -33.15 -1.03
C THR A 472 5.41 -34.36 -1.57
N ASP A 473 4.75 -35.52 -1.58
CA ASP A 473 5.25 -36.71 -2.27
C ASP A 473 4.99 -36.67 -3.80
N GLN A 474 5.36 -37.74 -4.52
CA GLN A 474 5.15 -37.86 -5.97
C GLN A 474 3.67 -37.82 -6.38
N GLU A 475 2.75 -38.25 -5.52
CA GLU A 475 1.31 -38.21 -5.76
C GLU A 475 0.68 -36.85 -5.40
N GLY A 476 1.46 -35.93 -4.84
CA GLY A 476 1.00 -34.60 -4.42
C GLY A 476 0.38 -34.59 -3.03
N ASN A 477 0.53 -35.65 -2.24
CA ASN A 477 0.07 -35.64 -0.84
C ASN A 477 1.04 -34.80 0.00
N ILE A 478 0.48 -33.93 0.85
CA ILE A 478 1.27 -33.13 1.79
C ILE A 478 1.79 -34.03 2.92
N VAL A 479 3.12 -34.09 3.06
CA VAL A 479 3.79 -34.82 4.15
C VAL A 479 4.30 -33.89 5.25
N PHE A 480 4.48 -32.61 4.95
CA PHE A 480 4.88 -31.58 5.92
C PHE A 480 4.35 -30.22 5.50
N GLN A 481 3.95 -29.41 6.47
CA GLN A 481 3.49 -28.04 6.24
C GLN A 481 3.84 -27.12 7.42
N SER A 482 4.33 -25.93 7.10
CA SER A 482 4.59 -24.83 8.02
C SER A 482 4.26 -23.49 7.34
N GLY A 483 3.89 -22.47 8.10
CA GLY A 483 3.46 -21.17 7.59
C GLY A 483 2.12 -21.23 6.85
N ASP A 484 1.28 -22.20 7.17
CA ASP A 484 -0.12 -22.26 6.78
C ASP A 484 -1.02 -21.50 7.76
N ARG A 485 -2.21 -21.19 7.29
CA ARG A 485 -3.21 -20.45 8.05
C ARG A 485 -4.22 -21.40 8.66
N ASP A 486 -4.70 -21.05 9.85
CA ASP A 486 -5.87 -21.64 10.45
C ASP A 486 -7.16 -21.27 9.67
N PRO A 487 -8.32 -21.87 10.00
CA PRO A 487 -9.57 -21.58 9.28
C PRO A 487 -10.08 -20.13 9.40
N ASN A 488 -9.57 -19.32 10.34
CA ASN A 488 -9.87 -17.87 10.41
C ASN A 488 -8.92 -17.06 9.53
N GLY A 489 -7.80 -17.63 9.08
CA GLY A 489 -6.81 -16.94 8.27
C GLY A 489 -5.59 -16.41 9.04
N ASP A 490 -5.47 -16.76 10.32
CA ASP A 490 -4.28 -16.46 11.13
C ASP A 490 -3.20 -17.53 10.95
N LEU A 491 -1.93 -17.17 11.16
CA LEU A 491 -0.86 -18.17 11.25
C LEU A 491 -1.07 -19.04 12.49
N ARG A 492 -0.64 -20.30 12.46
CA ARG A 492 -0.73 -21.23 13.61
C ARG A 492 0.31 -20.92 14.69
N ASP A 493 0.35 -19.67 15.13
CA ASP A 493 1.23 -19.15 16.17
C ASP A 493 0.55 -19.10 17.54
N GLY A 494 1.19 -18.41 18.50
CA GLY A 494 0.68 -18.25 19.85
C GLY A 494 -0.46 -17.24 20.01
N LEU A 495 -0.89 -16.57 18.94
CA LEU A 495 -2.05 -15.66 18.93
C LEU A 495 -3.24 -16.26 18.15
N SER A 496 -3.04 -17.35 17.40
CA SER A 496 -4.14 -18.13 16.81
C SER A 496 -5.10 -18.67 17.86
N ARG A 497 -6.39 -18.37 17.67
CA ARG A 497 -7.46 -18.90 18.51
C ARG A 497 -7.64 -20.41 18.37
N TYR A 498 -7.45 -20.96 17.16
CA TYR A 498 -7.57 -22.40 16.95
C TYR A 498 -6.45 -23.16 17.65
N VAL A 499 -5.24 -22.60 17.66
CA VAL A 499 -4.13 -23.16 18.45
C VAL A 499 -4.44 -23.11 19.94
N HIS A 500 -4.90 -21.95 20.43
CA HIS A 500 -5.30 -21.79 21.84
C HIS A 500 -6.40 -22.75 22.28
N ASN A 501 -7.34 -23.07 21.39
CA ASN A 501 -8.43 -24.00 21.67
C ASN A 501 -8.02 -25.49 21.51
N GLY A 502 -6.82 -25.78 21.02
CA GLY A 502 -6.36 -27.13 20.71
C GLY A 502 -7.05 -27.75 19.49
N GLU A 503 -7.66 -26.94 18.62
CA GLU A 503 -8.35 -27.36 17.40
C GLU A 503 -7.37 -27.62 16.25
N VAL A 504 -6.24 -26.90 16.23
CA VAL A 504 -5.11 -27.14 15.34
C VAL A 504 -3.81 -27.12 16.15
N PRO A 505 -2.76 -27.87 15.74
CA PRO A 505 -1.48 -27.84 16.44
C PRO A 505 -0.74 -26.51 16.22
N PHE A 506 0.05 -26.10 17.20
CA PHE A 506 1.00 -24.99 17.09
C PHE A 506 2.09 -25.32 16.06
N ASP A 507 2.41 -24.37 15.18
CA ASP A 507 3.48 -24.53 14.19
C ASP A 507 4.84 -24.16 14.79
N SER A 508 5.58 -25.18 15.24
CA SER A 508 6.92 -25.01 15.80
C SER A 508 8.00 -24.65 14.78
N TYR A 509 7.70 -24.71 13.48
CA TYR A 509 8.63 -24.40 12.39
C TYR A 509 8.37 -23.03 11.76
N LEU A 510 7.36 -22.29 12.25
CA LEU A 510 6.94 -21.03 11.68
C LEU A 510 8.09 -20.02 11.62
N MET A 511 8.48 -19.64 10.39
CA MET A 511 9.39 -18.53 10.15
C MET A 511 8.59 -17.27 9.80
N SER A 512 8.34 -16.43 10.81
CA SER A 512 7.64 -15.15 10.68
C SER A 512 8.53 -13.99 11.13
N LEU A 513 8.40 -12.85 10.45
CA LEU A 513 9.05 -11.58 10.82
C LEU A 513 8.11 -10.66 11.62
N GLN A 514 6.90 -11.11 11.93
CA GLN A 514 5.95 -10.38 12.77
C GLN A 514 6.51 -10.24 14.19
N SER A 515 6.51 -9.02 14.73
CA SER A 515 6.98 -8.74 16.08
C SER A 515 5.86 -8.95 17.12
N ASP A 516 6.21 -9.11 18.40
CA ASP A 516 5.22 -9.33 19.47
C ASP A 516 5.21 -8.18 20.48
N PHE A 517 4.02 -7.71 20.85
CA PHE A 517 3.85 -6.89 22.04
C PHE A 517 3.85 -7.77 23.28
N LEU A 518 4.74 -7.48 24.22
CA LEU A 518 4.69 -8.07 25.55
C LEU A 518 4.08 -7.07 26.53
N ALA A 519 2.92 -7.40 27.07
CA ALA A 519 2.28 -6.61 28.12
C ALA A 519 2.17 -7.40 29.43
N LEU A 520 2.28 -6.68 30.54
CA LEU A 520 2.14 -7.24 31.88
C LEU A 520 0.67 -7.54 32.17
N ASN A 521 0.35 -8.81 32.40
CA ASN A 521 -1.02 -9.22 32.71
C ASN A 521 -1.36 -9.19 34.20
N LEU A 522 -2.66 -9.24 34.49
CA LEU A 522 -3.25 -9.24 35.85
C LEU A 522 -2.60 -10.23 36.84
N ARG A 523 -1.99 -11.31 36.35
CA ARG A 523 -1.31 -12.33 37.17
C ARG A 523 0.21 -12.23 37.16
N GLY A 524 0.77 -11.09 36.77
CA GLY A 524 2.19 -10.73 36.93
C GLY A 524 3.14 -11.29 35.88
N GLY A 525 2.66 -12.03 34.87
CA GLY A 525 3.47 -12.48 33.73
C GLY A 525 3.36 -11.52 32.55
N GLN A 526 4.48 -11.28 31.85
CA GLN A 526 4.45 -10.70 30.50
C GLN A 526 4.14 -11.81 29.49
N ARG A 527 3.21 -11.57 28.57
CA ARG A 527 2.91 -12.50 27.46
C ARG A 527 2.62 -11.72 26.17
N PRO A 528 2.73 -12.36 25.00
CA PRO A 528 2.27 -11.77 23.73
C PRO A 528 0.81 -11.31 23.83
N GLU A 529 0.55 -10.08 23.43
CA GLU A 529 -0.77 -9.48 23.37
C GLU A 529 -0.99 -8.85 21.99
N ILE A 530 -2.26 -8.81 21.57
CA ILE A 530 -2.66 -8.20 20.30
C ILE A 530 -2.61 -6.66 20.41
N LEU A 531 -3.14 -6.09 21.50
CA LEU A 531 -3.13 -4.64 21.74
C LEU A 531 -2.22 -4.26 22.89
N THR A 532 -1.66 -3.05 22.82
CA THR A 532 -0.76 -2.49 23.83
C THR A 532 -1.47 -1.83 25.03
N ILE A 533 -2.78 -2.04 25.18
CA ILE A 533 -3.57 -1.53 26.31
C ILE A 533 -3.75 -2.65 27.34
N ASP A 534 -3.49 -2.35 28.60
CA ASP A 534 -3.70 -3.28 29.72
C ASP A 534 -5.18 -3.65 29.90
N TYR A 535 -5.47 -4.94 30.08
CA TYR A 535 -6.80 -5.42 30.47
C TYR A 535 -6.91 -5.46 32.00
N SER A 536 -7.75 -4.61 32.60
CA SER A 536 -8.05 -4.68 34.04
C SER A 536 -9.52 -4.95 34.33
N ALA A 537 -9.79 -5.96 35.16
CA ALA A 537 -11.14 -6.31 35.61
C ALA A 537 -11.63 -5.47 36.81
N THR A 538 -10.73 -4.71 37.46
CA THR A 538 -11.03 -3.97 38.71
C THR A 538 -10.67 -2.49 38.65
N ALA A 539 -9.86 -2.07 37.68
CA ALA A 539 -9.54 -0.68 37.43
C ALA A 539 -9.95 -0.30 36.01
N LEU A 540 -10.46 0.92 35.84
CA LEU A 540 -10.66 1.50 34.51
C LEU A 540 -9.27 1.60 33.83
N PRO A 541 -9.08 1.03 32.63
CA PRO A 541 -7.82 1.16 31.93
C PRO A 541 -7.65 2.62 31.51
N PHE A 542 -6.52 3.22 31.89
CA PHE A 542 -6.16 4.59 31.54
C PHE A 542 -4.71 4.60 31.07
N VAL A 543 -4.46 5.16 29.88
CA VAL A 543 -3.09 5.35 29.38
C VAL A 543 -2.52 6.58 30.08
N ARG A 544 -1.65 6.35 31.07
CA ARG A 544 -0.98 7.43 31.80
C ARG A 544 0.48 7.56 31.35
N PRO A 545 1.02 8.78 31.23
CA PRO A 545 2.47 8.96 31.14
C PRO A 545 3.14 8.22 32.28
N ASN A 546 4.23 7.52 31.97
CA ASN A 546 4.93 6.77 33.01
C ASN A 546 5.57 7.71 34.03
N THR A 547 5.58 7.32 35.31
CA THR A 547 6.26 8.09 36.37
C THR A 547 7.77 7.91 36.34
N MET A 548 8.27 6.90 35.60
CA MET A 548 9.69 6.70 35.32
C MET A 548 10.04 7.14 33.90
N SER A 549 11.26 7.66 33.73
CA SER A 549 11.77 8.08 32.42
C SER A 549 12.02 6.88 31.50
N SER A 550 11.27 6.79 30.39
CA SER A 550 11.52 5.82 29.33
C SER A 550 12.78 6.16 28.50
N LEU A 551 13.31 7.39 28.60
CA LEU A 551 14.54 7.78 27.89
C LEU A 551 15.76 6.99 28.37
N LEU A 552 15.82 6.64 29.67
CA LEU A 552 16.94 5.88 30.23
C LEU A 552 16.82 4.38 29.97
N LEU A 553 15.59 3.85 30.02
CA LEU A 553 15.32 2.42 29.88
C LEU A 553 15.06 1.99 28.42
N GLY A 554 14.77 2.94 27.53
CA GLY A 554 14.37 2.68 26.14
C GLY A 554 12.94 2.15 25.97
N HIS A 555 12.22 1.92 27.07
CA HIS A 555 10.85 1.41 27.10
C HIS A 555 10.16 1.80 28.43
N PRO A 556 8.82 1.82 28.53
CA PRO A 556 8.13 1.90 29.83
C PRO A 556 8.21 0.56 30.59
N PRO A 557 8.13 0.55 31.94
CA PRO A 557 8.24 -0.64 32.79
C PRO A 557 7.22 -1.76 32.52
N ASP A 558 6.03 -1.44 32.03
CA ASP A 558 4.88 -2.35 31.87
C ASP A 558 4.85 -3.08 30.52
N THR A 559 5.43 -2.48 29.48
CA THR A 559 5.31 -2.95 28.10
C THR A 559 6.65 -2.99 27.38
N ARG A 560 6.85 -4.02 26.55
CA ARG A 560 8.05 -4.23 25.72
C ARG A 560 7.65 -4.78 24.36
N LYS A 561 8.54 -4.67 23.38
CA LYS A 561 8.36 -5.22 22.03
C LYS A 561 9.47 -6.22 21.74
N ILE A 562 9.11 -7.45 21.37
CA ILE A 562 10.07 -8.40 20.79
C ILE A 562 10.12 -8.11 19.29
N VAL A 563 11.27 -7.63 18.82
CA VAL A 563 11.44 -7.25 17.42
C VAL A 563 11.98 -8.43 16.63
N ASN A 564 11.18 -8.94 15.69
CA ASN A 564 11.56 -10.03 14.78
C ASN A 564 11.98 -9.52 13.38
N SER A 565 11.97 -8.20 13.16
CA SER A 565 12.38 -7.59 11.89
C SER A 565 13.85 -7.84 11.55
N LEU A 566 14.17 -7.99 10.27
CA LEU A 566 15.53 -8.06 9.76
C LEU A 566 16.13 -6.65 9.59
N PRO A 567 17.30 -6.34 10.19
CA PRO A 567 17.97 -5.06 9.95
C PRO A 567 18.37 -4.91 8.47
N PRO A 568 18.77 -3.70 8.01
CA PRO A 568 19.29 -3.49 6.66
C PRO A 568 20.35 -4.53 6.29
N ASN A 569 20.19 -5.20 5.14
CA ASN A 569 21.04 -6.31 4.66
C ASN A 569 21.09 -7.58 5.54
N GLY A 570 20.36 -7.62 6.66
CA GLY A 570 20.33 -8.74 7.59
C GLY A 570 19.62 -9.97 7.03
N SER A 571 19.92 -11.14 7.58
CA SER A 571 19.34 -12.42 7.15
C SER A 571 18.90 -13.29 8.33
N LEU A 572 17.96 -14.18 8.07
CA LEU A 572 17.46 -15.19 9.01
C LEU A 572 17.37 -16.53 8.30
N THR A 573 17.77 -17.60 8.99
CA THR A 573 17.73 -18.97 8.47
C THR A 573 16.75 -19.80 9.30
N GLY A 574 15.74 -20.34 8.64
CA GLY A 574 14.79 -21.29 9.23
C GLY A 574 15.18 -22.72 8.88
N ARG A 575 15.10 -23.63 9.86
CA ARG A 575 15.41 -25.06 9.70
C ARG A 575 14.15 -25.89 9.79
N TYR A 576 13.96 -26.79 8.84
CA TYR A 576 12.77 -27.65 8.71
C TYR A 576 13.20 -29.12 8.73
N VAL A 577 12.41 -29.95 9.42
CA VAL A 577 12.65 -31.39 9.53
C VAL A 577 11.35 -32.17 9.30
N VAL A 578 11.36 -33.05 8.30
CA VAL A 578 10.33 -34.04 8.04
C VAL A 578 10.82 -35.38 8.57
N THR A 579 10.13 -35.91 9.57
CA THR A 579 10.52 -37.16 10.24
C THR A 579 10.17 -38.38 9.38
N LYS A 580 10.84 -39.50 9.63
CA LYS A 580 10.56 -40.79 8.99
C LYS A 580 9.07 -41.16 8.97
N ASP A 581 8.36 -40.92 10.07
CA ASP A 581 6.96 -41.31 10.22
C ASP A 581 6.01 -40.45 9.35
N GLN A 582 6.47 -39.29 8.90
CA GLN A 582 5.75 -38.43 7.97
C GLN A 582 6.02 -38.79 6.51
N LEU A 583 7.10 -39.52 6.22
CA LEU A 583 7.46 -39.91 4.86
C LEU A 583 6.52 -41.01 4.34
N THR A 584 6.12 -40.91 3.08
CA THR A 584 5.31 -41.93 2.40
C THR A 584 6.16 -43.01 1.71
N GLY A 585 7.49 -42.85 1.72
CA GLY A 585 8.46 -43.75 1.07
C GLY A 585 8.56 -43.61 -0.46
N LYS A 586 7.73 -42.73 -1.06
CA LYS A 586 7.59 -42.54 -2.51
C LYS A 586 8.22 -41.23 -2.98
N GLY A 587 9.51 -41.05 -2.69
CA GLY A 587 10.28 -39.92 -3.22
C GLY A 587 10.42 -39.95 -4.75
N PRO A 588 10.88 -38.86 -5.39
CA PRO A 588 11.39 -37.66 -4.76
C PRO A 588 10.26 -36.77 -4.25
N TYR A 589 10.55 -36.08 -3.16
CA TYR A 589 9.63 -35.12 -2.57
C TYR A 589 9.83 -33.75 -3.22
N LEU A 590 8.78 -32.94 -3.21
CA LEU A 590 8.82 -31.56 -3.69
C LEU A 590 8.69 -30.61 -2.51
N VAL A 591 9.61 -29.66 -2.36
CA VAL A 591 9.49 -28.54 -1.43
C VAL A 591 8.97 -27.32 -2.17
N ASN A 592 7.78 -26.86 -1.82
CA ASN A 592 7.24 -25.56 -2.22
C ASN A 592 7.54 -24.54 -1.13
N LEU A 593 8.28 -23.49 -1.48
CA LEU A 593 8.60 -22.36 -0.63
C LEU A 593 7.85 -21.14 -1.13
N ARG A 594 7.10 -20.45 -0.27
CA ARG A 594 6.42 -19.20 -0.60
C ARG A 594 6.77 -18.12 0.41
N PHE A 595 7.24 -16.96 -0.05
CA PHE A 595 7.43 -15.80 0.81
C PHE A 595 6.20 -14.90 0.70
N ILE A 596 5.44 -14.77 1.79
CA ILE A 596 4.13 -14.11 1.80
C ILE A 596 4.17 -12.83 2.64
N SER A 597 3.54 -11.77 2.13
CA SER A 597 3.29 -10.52 2.84
C SER A 597 1.78 -10.24 2.92
N GLN A 598 1.29 -10.05 4.13
CA GLN A 598 -0.09 -9.71 4.46
C GLN A 598 -0.09 -8.42 5.29
N MET A 599 -1.10 -7.57 5.06
CA MET A 599 -1.16 -6.23 5.66
C MET A 599 -1.20 -6.28 7.19
N MET A 600 -2.11 -7.10 7.74
CA MET A 600 -2.40 -7.24 9.17
C MET A 600 -2.88 -8.66 9.51
N PRO A 601 -2.72 -9.16 10.74
CA PRO A 601 -3.25 -10.44 11.15
C PRO A 601 -4.78 -10.41 11.29
N VAL A 602 -5.43 -11.57 11.20
CA VAL A 602 -6.89 -11.66 11.32
C VAL A 602 -7.31 -11.60 12.79
N HIS A 603 -6.48 -12.06 13.73
CA HIS A 603 -6.77 -11.94 15.15
C HIS A 603 -6.91 -10.48 15.61
N LEU A 604 -6.21 -9.52 14.98
CA LEU A 604 -6.42 -8.09 15.23
C LEU A 604 -7.84 -7.66 14.85
N VAL A 605 -8.37 -8.14 13.73
CA VAL A 605 -9.74 -7.84 13.27
C VAL A 605 -10.76 -8.28 14.30
N TRP A 606 -10.57 -9.47 14.87
CA TRP A 606 -11.41 -9.96 15.95
C TRP A 606 -11.31 -9.04 17.18
N GLU A 607 -10.10 -8.68 17.58
CA GLU A 607 -9.83 -7.89 18.79
C GLU A 607 -10.47 -6.50 18.75
N ILE A 608 -10.53 -5.88 17.57
CA ILE A 608 -11.10 -4.53 17.37
C ILE A 608 -12.57 -4.53 16.90
N SER A 609 -13.17 -5.71 16.73
CA SER A 609 -14.53 -5.83 16.18
C SER A 609 -15.64 -5.28 17.08
N GLY A 610 -15.37 -5.09 18.38
CA GLY A 610 -16.36 -4.67 19.38
C GLY A 610 -17.00 -3.31 19.12
N VAL A 611 -16.30 -2.41 18.42
CA VAL A 611 -16.81 -1.08 18.04
C VAL A 611 -17.47 -1.06 16.65
N GLY A 612 -17.45 -2.19 15.95
CA GLY A 612 -17.91 -2.31 14.56
C GLY A 612 -16.90 -1.81 13.52
N PHE A 613 -17.17 -2.12 12.26
CA PHE A 613 -16.39 -1.62 11.12
C PHE A 613 -17.25 -0.71 10.23
N ASP A 614 -16.62 0.28 9.61
CA ASP A 614 -17.26 1.14 8.62
C ASP A 614 -17.73 0.34 7.38
N TYR A 615 -18.56 0.98 6.55
CA TYR A 615 -19.02 0.47 5.24
C TYR A 615 -19.89 -0.78 5.31
N GLY A 616 -20.48 -1.06 6.48
CA GLY A 616 -21.33 -2.25 6.69
C GLY A 616 -20.55 -3.57 6.69
N LEU A 617 -19.23 -3.54 6.85
CA LEU A 617 -18.40 -4.73 6.83
C LEU A 617 -18.53 -5.53 8.12
N SER A 618 -18.73 -6.83 8.01
CA SER A 618 -18.56 -7.74 9.14
C SER A 618 -17.08 -8.04 9.43
N ALA A 619 -16.76 -8.43 10.66
CA ALA A 619 -15.41 -8.86 11.03
C ALA A 619 -14.90 -10.01 10.14
N LYS A 620 -15.79 -10.94 9.75
CA LYS A 620 -15.45 -12.05 8.86
C LYS A 620 -15.06 -11.55 7.47
N GLU A 621 -15.82 -10.63 6.90
CA GLU A 621 -15.49 -10.04 5.60
C GLU A 621 -14.18 -9.26 5.64
N VAL A 622 -13.90 -8.52 6.72
CA VAL A 622 -12.61 -7.82 6.90
C VAL A 622 -11.46 -8.84 6.91
N GLY A 623 -11.58 -9.91 7.70
CA GLY A 623 -10.58 -10.99 7.74
C GLY A 623 -10.37 -11.66 6.38
N ASP A 624 -11.45 -11.99 5.67
CA ASP A 624 -11.38 -12.60 4.34
C ASP A 624 -10.70 -11.68 3.31
N ARG A 625 -11.02 -10.39 3.34
CA ARG A 625 -10.40 -9.39 2.45
C ARG A 625 -8.92 -9.19 2.78
N LEU A 626 -8.52 -9.25 4.06
CA LEU A 626 -7.12 -9.26 4.46
C LEU A 626 -6.39 -10.47 3.85
N VAL A 627 -6.88 -11.68 4.09
CA VAL A 627 -6.24 -12.90 3.57
C VAL A 627 -6.16 -12.88 2.04
N LYS A 628 -7.24 -12.44 1.37
CA LYS A 628 -7.32 -12.35 -0.10
C LYS A 628 -6.34 -11.35 -0.71
N GLY A 629 -6.05 -10.24 -0.03
CA GLY A 629 -5.10 -9.23 -0.52
C GLY A 629 -3.63 -9.51 -0.16
N ALA A 630 -3.34 -10.61 0.55
CA ALA A 630 -1.98 -11.03 0.79
C ALA A 630 -1.25 -11.34 -0.52
N LEU A 631 0.04 -10.97 -0.60
CA LEU A 631 0.87 -11.23 -1.77
C LEU A 631 1.82 -12.39 -1.49
N THR A 632 1.86 -13.35 -2.42
CA THR A 632 3.04 -14.20 -2.58
C THR A 632 4.08 -13.42 -3.37
N LEU A 633 5.18 -13.05 -2.71
CA LEU A 633 6.28 -12.29 -3.29
C LEU A 633 7.16 -13.21 -4.13
N TRP A 634 7.53 -14.36 -3.56
CA TRP A 634 8.39 -15.36 -4.19
C TRP A 634 7.80 -16.74 -4.01
N GLU A 635 8.02 -17.59 -4.99
CA GLU A 635 7.68 -19.00 -4.91
C GLU A 635 8.74 -19.85 -5.62
N HIS A 636 9.20 -20.88 -4.93
CA HIS A 636 10.16 -21.83 -5.48
C HIS A 636 9.65 -23.26 -5.27
N ASN A 637 9.77 -24.07 -6.32
CA ASN A 637 9.46 -25.48 -6.32
C ASN A 637 10.77 -26.26 -6.47
N ILE A 638 11.20 -26.92 -5.41
CA ILE A 638 12.51 -27.59 -5.31
C ILE A 638 12.29 -29.09 -5.20
N LEU A 639 12.67 -29.82 -6.24
CA LEU A 639 12.62 -31.28 -6.25
C LEU A 639 13.80 -31.87 -5.47
N LEU A 640 13.52 -32.76 -4.53
CA LEU A 640 14.53 -33.42 -3.70
C LEU A 640 14.99 -34.72 -4.35
N ASP A 641 15.85 -34.60 -5.36
CA ASP A 641 16.40 -35.74 -6.14
C ASP A 641 17.80 -36.17 -5.69
N SER A 642 18.38 -35.46 -4.72
CA SER A 642 19.74 -35.65 -4.23
C SER A 642 19.77 -35.78 -2.70
N PRO A 643 20.79 -36.44 -2.10
CA PRO A 643 20.90 -36.53 -0.64
C PRO A 643 21.18 -35.18 0.05
N SER A 644 21.82 -34.25 -0.66
CA SER A 644 22.16 -32.90 -0.21
C SER A 644 22.32 -31.96 -1.42
N ALA A 645 22.03 -30.68 -1.25
CA ALA A 645 22.15 -29.65 -2.28
C ALA A 645 22.21 -28.25 -1.63
N SER A 646 22.88 -27.29 -2.27
CA SER A 646 22.72 -25.86 -1.98
C SER A 646 22.26 -25.16 -3.25
N ILE A 647 21.24 -24.32 -3.12
CA ILE A 647 20.59 -23.60 -4.21
C ILE A 647 20.57 -22.11 -3.85
N ASP A 648 21.19 -21.29 -4.68
CA ASP A 648 21.08 -19.83 -4.60
C ASP A 648 19.69 -19.40 -5.07
N LEU A 649 18.96 -18.73 -4.19
CA LEU A 649 17.59 -18.26 -4.42
C LEU A 649 17.53 -16.73 -4.53
N ARG A 650 18.67 -16.04 -4.62
CA ARG A 650 18.69 -14.58 -4.74
C ARG A 650 18.01 -14.15 -6.05
N PRO A 651 17.03 -13.24 -5.98
CA PRO A 651 16.35 -12.76 -7.17
C PRO A 651 17.25 -11.82 -7.98
N THR A 652 17.09 -11.85 -9.30
CA THR A 652 17.65 -10.83 -10.19
C THR A 652 16.75 -9.59 -10.21
N GLU A 653 17.25 -8.50 -10.79
CA GLU A 653 16.44 -7.28 -10.98
C GLU A 653 15.22 -7.54 -11.87
N ASP A 654 15.35 -8.39 -12.89
CA ASP A 654 14.24 -8.77 -13.77
C ASP A 654 13.16 -9.56 -13.01
N ASP A 655 13.56 -10.43 -12.08
CA ASP A 655 12.63 -11.17 -11.22
C ASP A 655 11.82 -10.22 -10.33
N ILE A 656 12.48 -9.22 -9.75
CA ILE A 656 11.85 -8.16 -8.92
C ILE A 656 10.83 -7.37 -9.73
N LEU A 657 11.20 -6.96 -10.95
CA LEU A 657 10.37 -6.12 -11.81
C LEU A 657 9.22 -6.88 -12.48
N SER A 658 9.33 -8.20 -12.61
CA SER A 658 8.33 -9.03 -13.28
C SER A 658 6.92 -8.85 -12.70
N SER A 659 5.94 -8.60 -13.56
CA SER A 659 4.52 -8.56 -13.17
C SER A 659 3.92 -9.95 -13.00
N LYS A 660 4.62 -10.99 -13.47
CA LYS A 660 4.17 -12.37 -13.36
C LYS A 660 4.21 -12.78 -11.89
N THR A 661 3.04 -13.17 -11.38
CA THR A 661 3.01 -14.11 -10.27
C THR A 661 3.65 -15.40 -10.75
N THR A 662 4.30 -16.14 -9.86
CA THR A 662 4.71 -17.52 -10.14
C THR A 662 3.52 -18.40 -10.52
N ASP A 663 2.29 -18.01 -10.15
CA ASP A 663 1.04 -18.58 -10.67
C ASP A 663 0.81 -18.38 -12.18
N GLU A 664 1.34 -17.30 -12.79
CA GLU A 664 1.19 -17.00 -14.23
C GLU A 664 2.40 -17.42 -15.08
N THR A 665 3.57 -17.64 -14.47
CA THR A 665 4.63 -18.41 -15.15
C THR A 665 4.25 -19.87 -15.09
N ASP A 666 3.70 -20.38 -16.20
CA ASP A 666 3.55 -21.78 -16.58
C ASP A 666 3.67 -22.78 -15.42
N ASN A 667 2.59 -23.55 -15.24
CA ASN A 667 2.58 -24.87 -14.62
C ASN A 667 3.46 -25.87 -15.43
N HIS A 668 4.69 -25.45 -15.75
CA HIS A 668 5.74 -26.13 -16.48
C HIS A 668 6.17 -27.35 -15.68
N TRP A 669 6.07 -27.31 -14.34
CA TRP A 669 6.27 -28.46 -13.47
C TRP A 669 5.18 -29.52 -13.62
N TYR A 670 3.89 -29.15 -13.65
CA TYR A 670 2.82 -30.12 -13.94
C TYR A 670 2.97 -30.71 -15.36
N ARG A 671 3.38 -29.92 -16.35
CA ARG A 671 3.67 -30.41 -17.71
C ARG A 671 4.95 -31.26 -17.77
N TYR A 672 5.98 -30.92 -16.99
CA TYR A 672 7.28 -31.62 -16.94
C TYR A 672 7.17 -32.95 -16.21
N ILE A 673 6.50 -33.00 -15.04
CA ILE A 673 6.17 -34.25 -14.34
C ILE A 673 5.28 -35.13 -15.22
N ASN A 674 4.26 -34.58 -15.87
CA ASN A 674 3.47 -35.35 -16.85
C ASN A 674 4.28 -35.79 -18.09
N SER A 675 5.37 -35.11 -18.43
CA SER A 675 6.26 -35.52 -19.52
C SER A 675 7.26 -36.60 -19.11
N LEU A 676 7.68 -36.61 -17.83
CA LEU A 676 8.53 -37.64 -17.24
C LEU A 676 7.73 -38.92 -16.94
N LEU A 677 6.50 -38.79 -16.45
CA LEU A 677 5.57 -39.89 -16.22
C LEU A 677 5.04 -40.54 -17.51
N LYS A 678 5.21 -39.89 -18.68
CA LYS A 678 4.90 -40.47 -20.00
C LYS A 678 6.10 -41.16 -20.67
N LYS A 679 7.28 -41.13 -20.06
CA LYS A 679 8.52 -41.72 -20.61
C LYS A 679 9.00 -42.98 -19.89
N ASN A 680 8.26 -43.44 -18.88
CA ASN A 680 8.30 -44.79 -18.32
C ASN A 680 6.92 -45.43 -18.45
#